data_AF-A0A9N9XYM0-F1
#
_entry.id   AF-A0A9N9XYM0-F1
#
_cell.length_a   1.000
_cell.length_b   1.000
_cell.length_c   1.000
_cell.angle_alpha   90.00
_cell.angle_beta   90.00
_cell.angle_gamma   90.00
#
_symmetry.space_group_name_H-M   'P 1'
#
loop_
_entity.id
_entity.type
_entity.pdbx_description
1 polymer ?
#
loop_
_entity_poly.entity_id
_entity_poly.type
_entity_poly.pdbx_seq_one_letter_code
_entity_poly.pdbx_strand_id
1 'polypeptide(L)'
;ATGSSASSFAITESERSASDAPEAGGFRVRLNPNEGTTLKGARYKYVQQRAAAGMGEKMVGEAMSSDAESTPITLTIQGLSAGTHTLTTWHNAPHSLASTAALTISVKGSDVVSNLAQSIRQDNLWDSSSSYLTFDVASTTEEVKIIYTPDSGGDKRAYLNGFEIDKADVKTQIQFPYPLHLDEHVDLEGKTSTSVSWKAAKSATSPSYNTYLGTETGNLKLVESGTSTSTTFSGLNTDDYYYWRVDVVSNDKTFIGRENMFRVAHLAFPGAEGHGRFARGGRGGKVIKVTTLADGTEPGTLRYALSVATGPRTVIFDVGGVITTTSRLTVSDKYVTVAAQTAPGKGIVIQGMPVGLSGASDNIWRHMRVRPGKVSGETIDGMGMAGSNYAIFDRCSVGWTIDESFSSRSANNITLQRTLISEPLNVAGHKNYPPGTAHGYSASVGGNIGSFHHNLLAHAEGRSWSMAGGLDDAAYFNGRLDFRNNVVYNFGHRVTDGGAHQVNFVSNYYKPGPATSSSMTYDLEGTYEDDAPGTQTYYCSGNSMPGVFTQDSTQYVGDGTGQTSNIACRAVIKFSPGPTYQKFYDNEFFKPHVETQTSTEAYKRVLSDVGAQQPVFDDHDTRIIQETLNGSYTYTGSVGNTKGIIDDPADAGGLEDFPSVTRDSSWDSDNDGIADWWDGSTGGEGYTPLEGYINFMAEPHVYVSPSKTVTINLAALASGFSSPSFSVSGPTKGSVSLNGSEASYSAGASAGIDYVTVDIKDGEGSTWSRKVGIAIYEGAN
;
A
#
# COMPACT_ATOMS: atom_id res chain seq x y z
N ALA A 1 5.50 8.24 21.72
CA ALA A 1 6.11 7.32 22.70
C ALA A 1 4.98 6.70 23.52
N THR A 2 4.66 5.44 23.29
CA THR A 2 3.72 4.65 24.11
C THR A 2 4.23 3.20 24.12
N GLY A 3 4.56 2.69 25.31
CA GLY A 3 4.57 1.25 25.58
C GLY A 3 5.83 0.44 25.22
N SER A 4 7.00 0.83 25.73
CA SER A 4 8.02 -0.11 26.23
C SER A 4 9.01 0.70 27.08
N SER A 5 9.68 0.06 28.03
CA SER A 5 10.78 0.67 28.80
C SER A 5 11.91 1.07 27.83
N ALA A 6 11.84 2.27 27.27
CA ALA A 6 12.76 2.74 26.24
C ALA A 6 14.12 3.08 26.88
N SER A 7 15.07 2.16 26.81
CA SER A 7 16.49 2.39 27.14
C SER A 7 17.35 2.52 25.87
N SER A 8 16.71 2.63 24.70
CA SER A 8 17.34 2.81 23.39
C SER A 8 16.95 4.15 22.80
N PHE A 9 17.94 4.96 22.43
CA PHE A 9 17.75 6.33 21.94
C PHE A 9 18.49 6.52 20.62
N ALA A 10 17.78 7.03 19.61
CA ALA A 10 18.37 7.53 18.37
C ALA A 10 18.69 9.01 18.57
N ILE A 11 19.88 9.45 18.16
CA ILE A 11 20.28 10.84 18.36
C ILE A 11 19.81 11.68 17.18
N THR A 12 18.87 12.60 17.40
CA THR A 12 18.25 13.41 16.34
C THR A 12 18.69 14.87 16.38
N GLU A 13 18.48 15.62 15.29
CA GLU A 13 18.83 17.05 15.22
C GLU A 13 18.10 17.92 16.27
N SER A 14 16.97 17.46 16.80
CA SER A 14 16.20 18.16 17.84
C SER A 14 16.87 18.13 19.22
N GLU A 15 17.84 17.24 19.44
CA GLU A 15 18.56 17.10 20.71
C GLU A 15 19.77 18.05 20.83
N ARG A 16 19.96 18.93 19.83
CA ARG A 16 21.06 19.92 19.78
C ARG A 16 21.07 20.93 20.93
N SER A 17 20.01 21.04 21.72
CA SER A 17 19.97 21.82 22.96
C SER A 17 18.69 21.54 23.76
N ALA A 18 18.59 20.37 24.41
CA ALA A 18 17.48 20.12 25.33
C ALA A 18 17.99 20.18 26.79
N SER A 19 17.70 21.29 27.48
CA SER A 19 17.65 21.32 28.95
C SER A 19 16.54 20.42 29.51
N ASP A 20 15.62 19.96 28.65
CA ASP A 20 14.40 19.25 29.00
C ASP A 20 14.21 18.01 28.11
N ALA A 21 15.08 17.01 28.24
CA ALA A 21 14.81 15.67 27.72
C ALA A 21 13.69 15.00 28.57
N PRO A 22 12.74 14.27 27.96
CA PRO A 22 11.52 13.80 28.62
C PRO A 22 11.76 12.67 29.64
N GLU A 23 10.88 12.59 30.64
CA GLU A 23 10.82 11.51 31.65
C GLU A 23 10.57 10.15 31.00
N ALA A 24 11.64 9.46 30.64
CA ALA A 24 11.68 8.00 30.52
C ALA A 24 13.00 7.51 31.13
N GLY A 25 12.96 7.08 32.40
CA GLY A 25 14.11 6.45 33.08
C GLY A 25 14.80 7.27 34.18
N GLY A 26 14.42 8.53 34.41
CA GLY A 26 14.93 9.33 35.55
C GLY A 26 16.37 9.86 35.40
N PHE A 27 16.99 9.74 34.22
CA PHE A 27 18.32 10.27 33.91
C PHE A 27 18.27 11.28 32.75
N ARG A 28 19.31 12.10 32.63
CA ARG A 28 19.51 13.12 31.59
C ARG A 28 20.71 12.77 30.73
N VAL A 29 20.58 12.98 29.43
CA VAL A 29 21.65 12.80 28.45
C VAL A 29 21.89 14.11 27.72
N ARG A 30 23.15 14.51 27.59
CA ARG A 30 23.59 15.70 26.85
C ARG A 30 24.69 15.33 25.87
N LEU A 31 24.56 15.75 24.62
CA LEU A 31 25.60 15.61 23.62
C LEU A 31 26.24 16.98 23.38
N ASN A 32 27.51 17.13 23.71
CA ASN A 32 28.23 18.38 23.56
C ASN A 32 29.33 18.24 22.49
N PRO A 33 29.43 19.20 21.56
CA PRO A 33 30.65 19.37 20.78
C PRO A 33 31.78 19.87 21.70
N ASN A 34 33.03 19.76 21.25
CA ASN A 34 34.14 20.39 21.96
C ASN A 34 34.03 21.93 21.87
N GLU A 35 34.64 22.65 22.80
CA GLU A 35 34.51 24.12 22.92
C GLU A 35 34.84 24.82 21.58
N GLY A 36 33.89 25.63 21.07
CA GLY A 36 34.04 26.35 19.80
C GLY A 36 33.59 25.62 18.53
N THR A 37 32.97 24.45 18.63
CA THR A 37 32.45 23.68 17.47
C THR A 37 30.95 23.41 17.57
N THR A 38 30.31 22.99 16.48
CA THR A 38 28.88 22.63 16.46
C THR A 38 28.66 21.19 16.02
N LEU A 39 27.58 20.57 16.49
CA LEU A 39 27.17 19.25 16.01
C LEU A 39 26.37 19.40 14.72
N LYS A 40 26.53 18.46 13.78
CA LYS A 40 25.77 18.34 12.53
C LYS A 40 25.14 16.97 12.42
N GLY A 41 23.84 16.94 12.13
CA GLY A 41 23.10 15.75 11.80
C GLY A 41 23.32 15.35 10.34
N ALA A 42 23.35 14.07 10.09
CA ALA A 42 23.38 13.49 8.75
C ALA A 42 22.56 12.21 8.71
N ARG A 43 22.04 11.86 7.53
CA ARG A 43 21.18 10.68 7.34
C ARG A 43 21.49 9.95 6.04
N TYR A 44 21.44 8.62 6.11
CA TYR A 44 21.47 7.76 4.94
C TYR A 44 20.04 7.61 4.42
N LYS A 45 19.73 8.36 3.35
CA LYS A 45 18.39 8.50 2.78
C LYS A 45 17.70 7.16 2.51
N TYR A 46 18.44 6.16 2.03
CA TYR A 46 17.94 4.80 1.77
C TYR A 46 17.22 4.20 3.00
N VAL A 47 17.88 4.21 4.16
CA VAL A 47 17.36 3.62 5.40
C VAL A 47 16.12 4.35 5.90
N GLN A 48 16.06 5.67 5.66
CA GLN A 48 14.90 6.50 6.05
C GLN A 48 13.68 6.29 5.16
N GLN A 49 13.88 5.87 3.92
CA GLN A 49 12.82 5.68 2.94
C GLN A 49 12.32 4.22 2.88
N ARG A 50 12.97 3.28 3.59
CA ARG A 50 12.50 1.90 3.68
C ARG A 50 11.15 1.83 4.40
N ALA A 51 10.20 1.14 3.76
CA ALA A 51 8.82 1.09 4.22
C ALA A 51 8.63 0.27 5.52
N ALA A 52 9.47 -0.75 5.72
CA ALA A 52 9.67 -1.43 6.99
C ALA A 52 11.17 -1.39 7.30
N ALA A 53 11.53 -0.60 8.30
CA ALA A 53 12.88 -0.63 8.86
C ALA A 53 12.82 -1.56 10.09
N GLY A 54 13.64 -2.60 10.10
CA GLY A 54 13.79 -3.50 11.23
C GLY A 54 14.29 -2.77 12.50
N MET A 55 14.49 -3.53 13.58
CA MET A 55 14.88 -2.97 14.87
C MET A 55 16.17 -2.13 14.76
N GLY A 56 16.06 -0.83 15.04
CA GLY A 56 17.17 0.12 15.10
C GLY A 56 17.88 0.42 13.77
N GLU A 57 17.37 -0.04 12.63
CA GLU A 57 17.93 0.32 11.32
C GLU A 57 17.90 1.83 11.10
N LYS A 58 16.77 2.49 11.44
CA LYS A 58 16.69 3.95 11.41
C LYS A 58 17.72 4.64 12.32
N MET A 59 18.03 4.03 13.47
CA MET A 59 19.00 4.57 14.42
C MET A 59 20.40 4.58 13.79
N VAL A 60 20.87 3.50 13.15
CA VAL A 60 22.18 3.51 12.47
C VAL A 60 22.19 4.27 11.15
N GLY A 61 21.02 4.53 10.57
CA GLY A 61 20.87 5.37 9.37
C GLY A 61 21.03 6.87 9.63
N GLU A 62 20.99 7.33 10.88
CA GLU A 62 21.19 8.73 11.27
C GLU A 62 22.43 8.86 12.16
N ALA A 63 23.15 9.97 12.06
CA ALA A 63 24.34 10.22 12.87
C ALA A 63 24.47 11.70 13.24
N MET A 64 24.99 11.93 14.44
CA MET A 64 25.58 13.21 14.80
C MET A 64 27.10 13.16 14.60
N SER A 65 27.64 14.22 14.01
CA SER A 65 29.09 14.43 13.85
C SER A 65 29.47 15.88 14.23
N SER A 66 30.74 16.15 14.53
CA SER A 66 31.23 17.53 14.66
C SER A 66 31.34 18.20 13.28
N ASP A 67 31.10 19.51 13.23
CA ASP A 67 31.22 20.29 12.00
C ASP A 67 32.66 20.60 11.59
N ALA A 68 33.60 20.48 12.53
CA ALA A 68 35.04 20.63 12.35
C ALA A 68 35.76 19.26 12.41
N GLU A 69 36.75 19.07 11.54
CA GLU A 69 37.59 17.86 11.54
C GLU A 69 38.36 17.69 12.86
N SER A 70 38.69 16.44 13.20
CA SER A 70 39.49 16.04 14.36
C SER A 70 38.92 16.50 15.71
N THR A 71 37.63 16.81 15.77
CA THR A 71 36.98 17.33 16.97
C THR A 71 36.19 16.22 17.68
N PRO A 72 36.47 15.96 18.98
CA PRO A 72 35.74 14.95 19.75
C PRO A 72 34.26 15.30 19.98
N ILE A 73 33.46 14.27 20.21
CA ILE A 73 32.07 14.37 20.67
C ILE A 73 32.00 13.88 22.11
N THR A 74 31.33 14.63 23.00
CA THR A 74 31.16 14.22 24.41
C THR A 74 29.70 13.89 24.70
N LEU A 75 29.43 12.63 25.07
CA LEU A 75 28.17 12.18 25.64
C LEU A 75 28.25 12.28 27.16
N THR A 76 27.36 13.05 27.78
CA THR A 76 27.26 13.21 29.23
C THR A 76 25.96 12.60 29.73
N ILE A 77 26.07 11.68 30.71
CA ILE A 77 24.93 11.01 31.34
C ILE A 77 24.92 11.39 32.83
N GLN A 78 23.75 11.75 33.37
CA GLN A 78 23.55 12.07 34.79
C GLN A 78 22.20 11.54 35.26
N GLY A 79 22.08 11.06 36.49
CA GLY A 79 20.82 10.55 37.05
C GLY A 79 20.74 9.02 37.14
N LEU A 80 21.75 8.30 36.66
CA LEU A 80 21.86 6.86 36.88
C LEU A 80 22.03 6.54 38.37
N SER A 81 21.45 5.43 38.83
CA SER A 81 21.62 4.96 40.21
C SER A 81 23.08 4.68 40.55
N ALA A 82 23.43 4.66 41.83
CA ALA A 82 24.77 4.22 42.22
C ALA A 82 24.95 2.73 41.88
N GLY A 83 26.05 2.38 41.21
CA GLY A 83 26.34 1.02 40.77
C GLY A 83 27.09 0.96 39.44
N THR A 84 27.29 -0.27 38.96
CA THR A 84 27.90 -0.54 37.66
C THR A 84 26.85 -0.50 36.56
N HIS A 85 27.14 0.26 35.52
CA HIS A 85 26.29 0.44 34.34
C HIS A 85 27.02 0.03 33.07
N THR A 86 26.25 -0.29 32.03
CA THR A 86 26.78 -0.59 30.69
C THR A 86 26.23 0.39 29.66
N LEU A 87 27.02 0.68 28.63
CA LEU A 87 26.62 1.56 27.52
C LEU A 87 27.08 0.98 26.19
N THR A 88 26.12 0.71 25.32
CA THR A 88 26.38 0.40 23.91
C THR A 88 26.19 1.66 23.08
N THR A 89 27.12 1.99 22.19
CA THR A 89 26.92 3.06 21.18
C THR A 89 27.29 2.60 19.78
N TRP A 90 26.63 3.16 18.76
CA TRP A 90 26.87 2.86 17.35
C TRP A 90 27.63 3.98 16.64
N HIS A 91 28.50 3.58 15.70
CA HIS A 91 29.45 4.44 15.00
C HIS A 91 29.46 4.14 13.49
N ASN A 92 28.56 4.77 12.77
CA ASN A 92 28.28 4.54 11.35
C ASN A 92 28.14 5.87 10.60
N ALA A 93 28.99 6.09 9.61
CA ALA A 93 28.95 7.26 8.76
C ALA A 93 27.82 7.11 7.72
N PRO A 94 26.84 8.04 7.66
CA PRO A 94 25.75 7.98 6.68
C PRO A 94 26.16 8.38 5.26
N HIS A 95 27.38 8.90 5.10
CA HIS A 95 27.92 9.40 3.84
C HIS A 95 28.61 8.29 3.02
N SER A 96 28.65 8.45 1.69
CA SER A 96 29.43 7.55 0.83
C SER A 96 30.90 7.94 0.92
N LEU A 97 31.63 7.36 1.87
CA LEU A 97 33.04 7.67 2.13
C LEU A 97 33.95 6.55 1.64
N ALA A 98 35.20 6.89 1.30
CA ALA A 98 36.23 5.88 1.01
C ALA A 98 36.75 5.21 2.30
N SER A 99 36.84 5.98 3.38
CA SER A 99 37.21 5.53 4.72
C SER A 99 36.76 6.55 5.77
N THR A 100 36.72 6.12 7.03
CA THR A 100 36.41 6.95 8.20
C THR A 100 37.58 6.99 9.17
N ALA A 101 37.62 8.00 10.05
CA ALA A 101 38.53 7.98 11.21
C ALA A 101 38.28 6.77 12.11
N ALA A 102 39.30 6.31 12.83
CA ALA A 102 39.11 5.41 13.96
C ALA A 102 38.88 6.20 15.25
N LEU A 103 38.16 5.61 16.22
CA LEU A 103 37.85 6.27 17.49
C LEU A 103 38.72 5.75 18.63
N THR A 104 39.16 6.69 19.46
CA THR A 104 39.52 6.42 20.86
C THR A 104 38.37 6.88 21.75
N ILE A 105 37.92 6.02 22.66
CA ILE A 105 36.79 6.30 23.55
C ILE A 105 37.32 6.34 24.97
N SER A 106 37.11 7.47 25.64
CA SER A 106 37.41 7.63 27.06
C SER A 106 36.14 7.68 27.90
N VAL A 107 36.20 7.08 29.09
CA VAL A 107 35.13 7.13 30.08
C VAL A 107 35.71 7.69 31.37
N LYS A 108 35.11 8.75 31.89
CA LYS A 108 35.60 9.46 33.09
C LYS A 108 37.08 9.85 32.98
N GLY A 109 37.51 10.22 31.76
CA GLY A 109 38.87 10.69 31.45
C GLY A 109 39.92 9.59 31.24
N SER A 110 39.54 8.31 31.26
CA SER A 110 40.45 7.19 30.95
C SER A 110 40.08 6.55 29.61
N ASP A 111 41.05 6.35 28.73
CA ASP A 111 40.85 5.65 27.46
C ASP A 111 40.55 4.17 27.73
N VAL A 112 39.37 3.70 27.27
CA VAL A 112 38.89 2.32 27.48
C VAL A 112 38.75 1.56 26.17
N VAL A 113 38.65 2.25 25.03
CA VAL A 113 38.68 1.66 23.69
C VAL A 113 39.64 2.48 22.83
N SER A 114 40.50 1.80 22.08
CA SER A 114 41.44 2.42 21.15
C SER A 114 41.26 1.84 19.75
N ASN A 115 41.43 2.67 18.72
CA ASN A 115 41.42 2.26 17.31
C ASN A 115 40.11 1.55 16.88
N LEU A 116 38.96 2.03 17.34
CA LEU A 116 37.67 1.51 16.92
C LEU A 116 37.34 2.02 15.51
N ALA A 117 37.38 1.13 14.52
CA ALA A 117 36.96 1.47 13.17
C ALA A 117 35.46 1.81 13.14
N GLN A 118 35.10 2.90 12.48
CA GLN A 118 33.70 3.26 12.23
C GLN A 118 33.23 2.58 10.93
N SER A 119 31.94 2.28 10.86
CA SER A 119 31.36 1.69 9.64
C SER A 119 30.86 2.78 8.69
N ILE A 120 30.65 2.45 7.42
CA ILE A 120 30.15 3.37 6.39
C ILE A 120 28.87 2.78 5.80
N ARG A 121 27.78 3.56 5.84
CA ARG A 121 26.46 3.22 5.27
C ARG A 121 25.97 1.82 5.62
N GLN A 122 26.35 1.31 6.79
CA GLN A 122 25.70 0.12 7.32
C GLN A 122 24.26 0.47 7.64
N ASP A 123 23.40 -0.50 7.41
CA ASP A 123 21.97 -0.27 7.25
C ASP A 123 21.15 -1.10 8.24
N ASN A 124 21.88 -1.71 9.19
CA ASN A 124 21.41 -2.57 10.26
C ASN A 124 22.33 -2.46 11.49
N LEU A 125 21.79 -2.75 12.68
CA LEU A 125 22.53 -2.65 13.95
C LEU A 125 23.70 -3.63 14.07
N TRP A 126 23.63 -4.76 13.35
CA TRP A 126 24.43 -5.95 13.59
C TRP A 126 25.81 -5.88 12.92
N ASP A 127 25.87 -5.22 11.76
CA ASP A 127 27.08 -4.98 10.98
C ASP A 127 27.59 -3.55 11.11
N SER A 128 26.79 -2.64 11.69
CA SER A 128 27.27 -1.33 12.13
C SER A 128 28.33 -1.48 13.22
N SER A 129 29.36 -0.63 13.16
CA SER A 129 30.36 -0.60 14.23
C SER A 129 29.73 -0.13 15.54
N SER A 130 30.13 -0.76 16.64
CA SER A 130 29.62 -0.48 17.98
C SER A 130 30.71 -0.63 19.04
N SER A 131 30.57 0.14 20.12
CA SER A 131 31.34 -0.01 21.35
C SER A 131 30.44 -0.45 22.52
N TYR A 132 30.99 -1.24 23.43
CA TYR A 132 30.33 -1.70 24.66
C TYR A 132 31.21 -1.32 25.84
N LEU A 133 30.72 -0.41 26.68
CA LEU A 133 31.47 0.20 27.78
C LEU A 133 30.86 -0.24 29.11
N THR A 134 31.68 -0.31 30.15
CA THR A 134 31.24 -0.54 31.53
C THR A 134 31.85 0.53 32.42
N PHE A 135 31.04 1.10 33.31
CA PHE A 135 31.50 2.15 34.22
C PHE A 135 30.67 2.18 35.50
N ASP A 136 31.28 2.70 36.56
CA ASP A 136 30.62 2.87 37.85
C ASP A 136 30.13 4.31 38.03
N VAL A 137 28.93 4.42 38.60
CA VAL A 137 28.28 5.65 39.03
C VAL A 137 28.21 5.64 40.56
N ALA A 138 28.67 6.71 41.20
CA ALA A 138 28.69 6.86 42.65
C ALA A 138 27.38 7.43 43.19
N SER A 139 26.66 8.24 42.41
CA SER A 139 25.37 8.82 42.79
C SER A 139 24.60 9.32 41.57
N THR A 140 23.30 9.55 41.72
CA THR A 140 22.45 10.15 40.68
C THR A 140 22.87 11.56 40.27
N THR A 141 23.67 12.26 41.09
CA THR A 141 24.20 13.59 40.75
C THR A 141 25.49 13.54 39.94
N GLU A 142 26.16 12.40 39.85
CA GLU A 142 27.41 12.28 39.10
C GLU A 142 27.16 12.41 37.60
N GLU A 143 27.97 13.24 36.93
CA GLU A 143 28.03 13.30 35.47
C GLU A 143 29.09 12.34 34.95
N VAL A 144 28.67 11.29 34.24
CA VAL A 144 29.57 10.41 33.50
C VAL A 144 29.79 11.01 32.12
N LYS A 145 31.04 11.37 31.82
CA LYS A 145 31.45 11.87 30.51
C LYS A 145 32.13 10.75 29.71
N ILE A 146 31.60 10.50 28.52
CA ILE A 146 32.14 9.59 27.52
C ILE A 146 32.57 10.42 26.31
N ILE A 147 33.84 10.37 25.93
CA ILE A 147 34.41 11.21 24.86
C ILE A 147 34.86 10.32 23.71
N TYR A 148 34.33 10.61 22.51
CA TYR A 148 34.65 9.94 21.26
C TYR A 148 35.61 10.80 20.45
N THR A 149 36.89 10.44 20.45
CA THR A 149 37.96 11.19 19.79
C THR A 149 38.33 10.52 18.46
N PRO A 150 38.09 11.17 17.31
CA PRO A 150 38.56 10.65 16.03
C PRO A 150 40.07 10.84 15.89
N ASP A 151 40.73 9.86 15.28
CA ASP A 151 42.11 10.01 14.84
C ASP A 151 42.22 10.91 13.60
N SER A 152 43.46 11.10 13.12
CA SER A 152 43.73 11.89 11.92
C SER A 152 43.48 11.13 10.60
N GLY A 153 42.90 9.93 10.65
CA GLY A 153 42.62 9.07 9.51
C GLY A 153 41.29 9.37 8.84
N GLY A 154 41.13 8.91 7.59
CA GLY A 154 39.89 9.00 6.82
C GLY A 154 39.30 10.41 6.78
N ASP A 155 38.03 10.54 7.14
CA ASP A 155 37.27 11.79 7.17
C ASP A 155 37.45 12.62 8.47
N LYS A 156 38.27 12.13 9.42
CA LYS A 156 38.61 12.79 10.70
C LYS A 156 37.40 13.17 11.55
N ARG A 157 36.28 12.45 11.44
CA ARG A 157 35.06 12.72 12.19
C ARG A 157 34.70 11.58 13.10
N ALA A 158 34.09 11.90 14.23
CA ALA A 158 33.37 10.94 15.03
C ALA A 158 31.90 10.94 14.64
N TYR A 159 31.32 9.76 14.49
CA TYR A 159 29.90 9.55 14.29
C TYR A 159 29.33 8.85 15.52
N LEU A 160 28.22 9.39 16.01
CA LEU A 160 27.41 8.78 17.05
C LEU A 160 25.96 8.71 16.56
N ASN A 161 25.46 7.49 16.41
CA ASN A 161 24.16 7.22 15.79
C ASN A 161 23.05 7.03 16.83
N GLY A 162 23.37 6.33 17.91
CA GLY A 162 22.45 6.00 18.98
C GLY A 162 23.17 5.30 20.12
N PHE A 163 22.44 5.08 21.21
CA PHE A 163 22.97 4.41 22.39
C PHE A 163 21.92 3.59 23.16
N GLU A 164 22.42 2.64 23.95
CA GLU A 164 21.64 1.84 24.89
C GLU A 164 22.36 1.71 26.23
N ILE A 165 21.62 1.91 27.32
CA ILE A 165 22.14 1.79 28.69
C ILE A 165 21.60 0.50 29.33
N ASP A 166 22.46 -0.19 30.07
CA ASP A 166 22.15 -1.41 30.83
C ASP A 166 21.52 -2.53 29.99
N LYS A 167 21.99 -2.65 28.75
CA LYS A 167 21.68 -3.76 27.84
C LYS A 167 22.93 -4.60 27.60
N ALA A 168 22.74 -5.84 27.15
CA ALA A 168 23.84 -6.71 26.75
C ALA A 168 24.53 -6.17 25.49
N ASP A 169 25.81 -6.50 25.31
CA ASP A 169 26.56 -6.19 24.10
C ASP A 169 25.83 -6.79 22.88
N VAL A 170 25.59 -5.97 21.85
CA VAL A 170 24.97 -6.39 20.59
C VAL A 170 25.69 -7.59 19.95
N LYS A 171 27.00 -7.74 20.18
CA LYS A 171 27.81 -8.87 19.67
C LYS A 171 27.55 -10.19 20.40
N THR A 172 26.96 -10.13 21.59
CA THR A 172 26.55 -11.30 22.39
C THR A 172 25.09 -11.71 22.17
N GLN A 173 24.35 -10.95 21.37
CA GLN A 173 22.95 -11.21 21.02
C GLN A 173 22.81 -11.84 19.63
N ILE A 174 21.64 -12.41 19.35
CA ILE A 174 21.29 -12.90 18.01
C ILE A 174 21.30 -11.75 17.00
N GLN A 175 21.49 -12.08 15.72
CA GLN A 175 21.51 -11.09 14.64
C GLN A 175 20.43 -11.41 13.59
N PHE A 176 19.94 -10.40 12.88
CA PHE A 176 18.96 -10.55 11.79
C PHE A 176 17.76 -11.45 12.17
N PRO A 177 17.00 -11.10 13.22
CA PRO A 177 15.81 -11.85 13.60
C PRO A 177 14.76 -11.80 12.49
N TYR A 178 14.12 -12.93 12.22
CA TYR A 178 12.95 -13.06 11.36
C TYR A 178 11.82 -13.79 12.11
N PRO A 179 10.56 -13.33 12.05
CA PRO A 179 10.08 -12.09 11.42
C PRO A 179 10.75 -10.82 11.95
N LEU A 180 10.85 -9.81 11.08
CA LEU A 180 11.46 -8.54 11.47
C LEU A 180 10.61 -7.88 12.58
N HIS A 181 11.26 -7.12 13.45
CA HIS A 181 10.53 -6.31 14.43
C HIS A 181 9.61 -5.31 13.73
N LEU A 182 8.37 -5.24 14.18
CA LEU A 182 7.27 -4.46 13.60
C LEU A 182 6.83 -4.92 12.21
N ASP A 183 7.13 -6.16 11.82
CA ASP A 183 6.51 -6.77 10.65
C ASP A 183 5.05 -7.10 10.97
N GLU A 184 4.13 -6.28 10.47
CA GLU A 184 2.69 -6.47 10.67
C GLU A 184 2.04 -7.28 9.55
N HIS A 185 2.84 -7.86 8.64
CA HIS A 185 2.39 -8.48 7.40
C HIS A 185 2.99 -9.88 7.21
N VAL A 186 3.20 -10.64 8.28
CA VAL A 186 3.69 -12.02 8.21
C VAL A 186 2.61 -12.92 7.60
N ASP A 187 2.71 -13.19 6.30
CA ASP A 187 1.79 -14.08 5.58
C ASP A 187 2.05 -15.55 5.96
N LEU A 188 1.05 -16.18 6.59
CA LEU A 188 1.11 -17.61 6.94
C LEU A 188 0.71 -18.53 5.78
N GLU A 189 0.23 -17.99 4.67
CA GLU A 189 -0.28 -18.73 3.52
C GLU A 189 -1.34 -19.78 3.91
N GLY A 190 -2.27 -19.40 4.80
CA GLY A 190 -3.34 -20.28 5.30
C GLY A 190 -2.91 -21.27 6.39
N LYS A 191 -1.68 -21.16 6.91
CA LYS A 191 -1.20 -21.95 8.06
C LYS A 191 -1.46 -21.22 9.38
N THR A 192 -1.31 -21.92 10.49
CA THR A 192 -1.42 -21.35 11.86
C THR A 192 -0.06 -21.27 12.57
N SER A 193 1.02 -21.32 11.79
CA SER A 193 2.39 -21.38 12.29
C SER A 193 3.36 -20.72 11.30
N THR A 194 4.43 -20.11 11.82
CA THR A 194 5.51 -19.55 11.00
C THR A 194 6.88 -20.00 11.50
N SER A 195 7.83 -20.06 10.58
CA SER A 195 9.24 -20.27 10.91
C SER A 195 9.82 -18.96 11.43
N VAL A 196 10.53 -19.03 12.54
CA VAL A 196 11.33 -17.92 13.07
C VAL A 196 12.80 -18.30 13.02
N SER A 197 13.65 -17.34 12.67
CA SER A 197 15.08 -17.59 12.49
C SER A 197 15.95 -16.39 12.85
N TRP A 198 17.23 -16.66 13.05
CA TRP A 198 18.24 -15.66 13.35
C TRP A 198 19.62 -16.14 12.90
N LYS A 199 20.60 -15.25 12.87
CA LYS A 199 22.02 -15.59 12.81
C LYS A 199 22.60 -15.64 14.23
N ALA A 200 23.57 -16.54 14.42
CA ALA A 200 24.26 -16.71 15.69
C ALA A 200 24.98 -15.42 16.15
N ALA A 201 25.12 -15.26 17.47
CA ALA A 201 25.87 -14.15 18.07
C ALA A 201 27.35 -14.18 17.66
N LYS A 202 27.92 -13.02 17.29
CA LYS A 202 29.31 -12.88 16.80
C LYS A 202 30.36 -13.27 17.84
N SER A 203 30.12 -13.01 19.12
CA SER A 203 31.11 -13.17 20.19
C SER A 203 30.79 -14.28 21.19
N ALA A 204 29.74 -15.08 20.94
CA ALA A 204 29.40 -16.21 21.81
C ALA A 204 30.16 -17.48 21.37
N THR A 205 30.76 -18.19 22.32
CA THR A 205 31.41 -19.49 22.07
C THR A 205 30.40 -20.60 22.28
N SER A 206 30.21 -21.46 21.27
CA SER A 206 29.27 -22.59 21.28
C SER A 206 27.89 -22.24 21.89
N PRO A 207 27.21 -21.19 21.40
CA PRO A 207 25.98 -20.72 22.01
C PRO A 207 24.85 -21.74 21.92
N SER A 208 24.01 -21.77 22.96
CA SER A 208 22.63 -22.24 22.87
C SER A 208 21.65 -21.07 23.00
N TYR A 209 20.39 -21.31 22.66
CA TYR A 209 19.36 -20.30 22.53
C TYR A 209 18.12 -20.72 23.31
N ASN A 210 17.59 -19.80 24.11
CA ASN A 210 16.27 -19.92 24.72
C ASN A 210 15.33 -18.98 23.99
N THR A 211 14.36 -19.53 23.27
CA THR A 211 13.41 -18.77 22.44
C THR A 211 12.09 -18.63 23.18
N TYR A 212 11.56 -17.43 23.25
CA TYR A 212 10.33 -17.10 23.96
C TYR A 212 9.30 -16.45 23.04
N LEU A 213 8.03 -16.68 23.31
CA LEU A 213 6.87 -16.09 22.63
C LEU A 213 5.80 -15.71 23.66
N GLY A 214 5.11 -14.61 23.41
CA GLY A 214 3.93 -14.18 24.16
C GLY A 214 3.10 -13.19 23.33
N THR A 215 1.97 -12.77 23.87
CA THR A 215 1.09 -11.75 23.25
C THR A 215 1.20 -10.39 23.94
N GLU A 216 2.09 -10.28 24.94
CA GLU A 216 2.32 -9.08 25.74
C GLU A 216 3.83 -8.89 25.97
N THR A 217 4.29 -7.64 25.91
CA THR A 217 5.68 -7.25 26.26
C THR A 217 6.01 -7.67 27.69
N GLY A 218 7.20 -8.22 27.91
CA GLY A 218 7.69 -8.66 29.22
C GLY A 218 7.03 -9.93 29.80
N ASN A 219 5.98 -10.46 29.16
CA ASN A 219 5.27 -11.68 29.58
C ASN A 219 5.41 -12.77 28.51
N LEU A 220 6.64 -13.29 28.37
CA LEU A 220 6.98 -14.28 27.35
C LEU A 220 7.16 -15.67 27.96
N LYS A 221 6.70 -16.70 27.24
CA LYS A 221 6.85 -18.11 27.63
C LYS A 221 7.93 -18.77 26.80
N LEU A 222 8.74 -19.62 27.43
CA LEU A 222 9.75 -20.41 26.75
C LEU A 222 9.06 -21.36 25.75
N VAL A 223 9.47 -21.28 24.50
CA VAL A 223 9.00 -22.13 23.39
C VAL A 223 9.98 -23.27 23.15
N GLU A 224 11.27 -22.95 23.03
CA GLU A 224 12.31 -23.93 22.73
C GLU A 224 13.66 -23.52 23.35
N SER A 225 14.44 -24.53 23.73
CA SER A 225 15.84 -24.39 24.12
C SER A 225 16.70 -25.33 23.28
N GLY A 226 17.77 -24.84 22.65
CA GLY A 226 18.62 -25.67 21.81
C GLY A 226 19.78 -24.91 21.16
N THR A 227 20.50 -25.56 20.25
CA THR A 227 21.62 -24.95 19.50
C THR A 227 21.20 -24.46 18.10
N SER A 228 19.97 -24.75 17.69
CA SER A 228 19.41 -24.33 16.40
C SER A 228 19.19 -22.82 16.37
N THR A 229 19.43 -22.19 15.21
CA THR A 229 19.19 -20.75 15.00
C THR A 229 17.82 -20.46 14.36
N SER A 230 16.88 -21.37 14.59
CA SER A 230 15.50 -21.30 14.10
C SER A 230 14.59 -22.20 14.91
N THR A 231 13.31 -21.83 14.99
CA THR A 231 12.23 -22.65 15.54
C THR A 231 10.91 -22.35 14.81
N THR A 232 9.80 -22.95 15.23
CA THR A 232 8.46 -22.69 14.71
C THR A 232 7.57 -22.14 15.81
N PHE A 233 6.94 -21.00 15.54
CA PHE A 233 5.83 -20.52 16.36
C PHE A 233 4.52 -21.05 15.81
N SER A 234 3.67 -21.58 16.69
CA SER A 234 2.38 -22.21 16.35
C SER A 234 1.25 -21.59 17.17
N GLY A 235 0.00 -21.80 16.75
CA GLY A 235 -1.17 -21.23 17.41
C GLY A 235 -1.31 -19.73 17.13
N LEU A 236 -0.81 -19.29 15.98
CA LEU A 236 -0.87 -17.89 15.56
C LEU A 236 -2.26 -17.56 14.97
N ASN A 237 -2.73 -16.35 15.22
CA ASN A 237 -3.97 -15.77 14.71
C ASN A 237 -3.72 -14.34 14.18
N THR A 238 -4.71 -13.78 13.51
CA THR A 238 -4.67 -12.45 12.86
C THR A 238 -4.92 -11.28 13.81
N ASP A 239 -5.42 -11.56 15.01
CA ASP A 239 -5.94 -10.55 15.93
C ASP A 239 -4.84 -10.05 16.88
N ASP A 240 -4.01 -10.98 17.34
CA ASP A 240 -2.97 -10.73 18.32
C ASP A 240 -1.73 -10.03 17.76
N TYR A 241 -1.06 -9.32 18.66
CA TYR A 241 0.35 -8.96 18.50
C TYR A 241 1.20 -10.06 19.12
N TYR A 242 2.23 -10.52 18.43
CA TYR A 242 3.16 -11.51 18.95
C TYR A 242 4.48 -10.85 19.31
N TYR A 243 4.88 -11.00 20.57
CA TYR A 243 6.17 -10.57 21.08
C TYR A 243 7.07 -11.78 21.27
N TRP A 244 8.32 -11.69 20.83
CA TRP A 244 9.25 -12.81 20.91
C TRP A 244 10.68 -12.36 21.16
N ARG A 245 11.46 -13.23 21.79
CA ARG A 245 12.83 -12.94 22.20
C ARG A 245 13.68 -14.19 22.12
N VAL A 246 14.96 -14.03 21.84
CA VAL A 246 15.93 -15.13 21.92
C VAL A 246 17.05 -14.72 22.87
N ASP A 247 17.18 -15.44 23.98
CA ASP A 247 18.28 -15.28 24.91
C ASP A 247 19.44 -16.19 24.49
N VAL A 248 20.65 -15.64 24.47
CA VAL A 248 21.86 -16.39 24.10
C VAL A 248 22.51 -16.92 25.37
N VAL A 249 22.76 -18.23 25.44
CA VAL A 249 23.46 -18.87 26.55
C VAL A 249 24.86 -19.26 26.08
N SER A 250 25.89 -18.75 26.75
CA SER A 250 27.29 -19.07 26.46
C SER A 250 28.14 -18.91 27.71
N ASN A 251 29.04 -19.86 27.98
CA ASN A 251 29.92 -19.88 29.15
C ASN A 251 29.17 -19.68 30.48
N ASP A 252 28.08 -20.43 30.69
CA ASP A 252 27.20 -20.37 31.87
C ASP A 252 26.56 -18.99 32.14
N LYS A 253 26.63 -18.07 31.16
CA LYS A 253 25.95 -16.77 31.20
C LYS A 253 24.79 -16.77 30.20
N THR A 254 23.70 -16.14 30.61
CA THR A 254 22.56 -15.87 29.74
C THR A 254 22.55 -14.39 29.39
N PHE A 255 22.68 -14.08 28.10
CA PHE A 255 22.54 -12.74 27.54
C PHE A 255 21.11 -12.57 27.06
N ILE A 256 20.33 -11.76 27.78
CA ILE A 256 18.92 -11.52 27.46
C ILE A 256 18.82 -10.79 26.12
N GLY A 257 17.99 -11.34 25.22
CA GLY A 257 17.77 -10.81 23.88
C GLY A 257 16.91 -9.55 23.85
N ARG A 258 16.72 -9.03 22.65
CA ARG A 258 15.76 -7.95 22.38
C ARG A 258 14.39 -8.54 22.10
N GLU A 259 13.34 -7.92 22.62
CA GLU A 259 11.97 -8.29 22.30
C GLU A 259 11.60 -7.73 20.92
N ASN A 260 11.37 -8.64 19.98
CA ASN A 260 10.81 -8.36 18.67
C ASN A 260 9.28 -8.47 18.74
N MET A 261 8.60 -7.87 17.77
CA MET A 261 7.15 -7.92 17.65
C MET A 261 6.80 -8.17 16.19
N PHE A 262 5.78 -8.99 15.93
CA PHE A 262 5.19 -9.13 14.61
C PHE A 262 3.67 -9.34 14.72
N ARG A 263 2.97 -9.20 13.59
CA ARG A 263 1.58 -9.65 13.41
C ARG A 263 1.47 -10.55 12.21
N VAL A 264 0.50 -11.46 12.27
CA VAL A 264 0.08 -12.22 11.11
C VAL A 264 -0.67 -11.31 10.14
N ALA A 265 -0.37 -11.41 8.86
CA ALA A 265 -1.08 -10.70 7.81
C ALA A 265 -2.57 -11.09 7.80
N HIS A 266 -3.44 -10.08 7.74
CA HIS A 266 -4.87 -10.28 7.59
C HIS A 266 -5.34 -9.51 6.35
N LEU A 267 -6.22 -10.11 5.55
CA LEU A 267 -6.76 -9.46 4.36
C LEU A 267 -7.39 -8.11 4.72
N ALA A 268 -7.22 -7.14 3.82
CA ALA A 268 -7.78 -5.81 3.92
C ALA A 268 -9.32 -5.87 4.02
N PHE A 269 -9.90 -6.76 3.21
CA PHE A 269 -11.31 -7.16 3.20
C PHE A 269 -11.40 -8.50 2.46
N PRO A 270 -12.52 -9.25 2.57
CA PRO A 270 -12.60 -10.63 2.06
C PRO A 270 -12.26 -10.83 0.58
N GLY A 271 -12.54 -9.83 -0.28
CA GLY A 271 -12.23 -9.85 -1.72
C GLY A 271 -10.90 -9.21 -2.12
N ALA A 272 -10.05 -8.83 -1.17
CA ALA A 272 -8.78 -8.17 -1.45
C ALA A 272 -7.77 -9.16 -2.04
N GLU A 273 -7.23 -8.83 -3.21
CA GLU A 273 -6.26 -9.67 -3.93
C GLU A 273 -5.00 -8.86 -4.29
N GLY A 274 -3.99 -9.54 -4.83
CA GLY A 274 -2.74 -8.92 -5.26
C GLY A 274 -1.79 -8.56 -4.11
N HIS A 275 -0.80 -7.72 -4.39
CA HIS A 275 0.26 -7.39 -3.44
C HIS A 275 -0.14 -6.38 -2.36
N GLY A 276 -1.18 -5.58 -2.58
CA GLY A 276 -1.78 -4.69 -1.57
C GLY A 276 -2.82 -5.34 -0.66
N ARG A 277 -3.12 -6.63 -0.84
CA ARG A 277 -4.24 -7.33 -0.16
C ARG A 277 -4.17 -7.34 1.37
N PHE A 278 -3.01 -7.09 1.96
CA PHE A 278 -2.81 -7.07 3.41
C PHE A 278 -2.71 -5.67 4.00
N ALA A 279 -3.09 -4.63 3.25
CA ALA A 279 -3.28 -3.31 3.82
C ALA A 279 -4.19 -3.39 5.05
N ARG A 280 -3.72 -2.92 6.20
CA ARG A 280 -4.51 -2.99 7.44
C ARG A 280 -5.66 -1.98 7.47
N GLY A 281 -5.49 -0.83 6.82
CA GLY A 281 -6.45 0.26 6.89
C GLY A 281 -6.66 0.76 8.33
N GLY A 282 -7.83 1.33 8.59
CA GLY A 282 -8.24 1.88 9.89
C GLY A 282 -8.63 0.88 10.97
N ARG A 283 -8.34 -0.42 10.81
CA ARG A 283 -8.77 -1.49 11.73
C ARG A 283 -8.36 -1.22 13.18
N GLY A 284 -9.35 -1.22 14.07
CA GLY A 284 -9.16 -0.92 15.51
C GLY A 284 -8.91 0.57 15.81
N GLY A 285 -9.03 1.44 14.81
CA GLY A 285 -8.88 2.87 14.91
C GLY A 285 -10.18 3.62 15.22
N LYS A 286 -10.13 4.94 15.07
CA LYS A 286 -11.29 5.82 15.26
C LYS A 286 -12.21 5.78 14.05
N VAL A 287 -13.51 5.97 14.26
CA VAL A 287 -14.44 6.30 13.18
C VAL A 287 -14.49 7.80 12.99
N ILE A 288 -14.38 8.25 11.73
CA ILE A 288 -14.55 9.66 11.36
C ILE A 288 -15.66 9.76 10.32
N LYS A 289 -16.70 10.50 10.67
CA LYS A 289 -17.89 10.68 9.83
C LYS A 289 -17.75 11.97 9.02
N VAL A 290 -17.87 11.87 7.70
CA VAL A 290 -18.04 13.02 6.81
C VAL A 290 -19.53 13.36 6.80
N THR A 291 -19.87 14.53 7.33
CA THR A 291 -21.24 15.01 7.53
C THR A 291 -21.57 16.25 6.71
N THR A 292 -20.58 16.81 5.99
CA THR A 292 -20.76 17.96 5.10
C THR A 292 -19.98 17.80 3.81
N LEU A 293 -20.53 18.35 2.72
CA LEU A 293 -19.89 18.41 1.40
C LEU A 293 -18.88 19.55 1.26
N ALA A 294 -18.76 20.40 2.27
CA ALA A 294 -17.81 21.51 2.27
C ALA A 294 -16.36 21.02 2.28
N ASP A 295 -15.49 21.73 1.56
CA ASP A 295 -14.05 21.51 1.62
C ASP A 295 -13.40 22.46 2.63
N GLY A 296 -12.85 21.92 3.72
CA GLY A 296 -12.27 22.72 4.81
C GLY A 296 -11.59 21.86 5.87
N THR A 297 -10.88 22.49 6.81
CA THR A 297 -10.15 21.79 7.88
C THR A 297 -10.99 21.51 9.13
N GLU A 298 -12.30 21.76 9.08
CA GLU A 298 -13.20 21.59 10.23
C GLU A 298 -13.73 20.15 10.33
N PRO A 299 -13.97 19.62 11.55
CA PRO A 299 -14.60 18.31 11.73
C PRO A 299 -15.88 18.15 10.90
N GLY A 300 -16.07 16.98 10.31
CA GLY A 300 -17.20 16.66 9.44
C GLY A 300 -16.91 16.81 7.94
N THR A 301 -15.80 17.43 7.54
CA THR A 301 -15.38 17.47 6.12
C THR A 301 -14.49 16.26 5.76
N LEU A 302 -14.44 15.92 4.47
CA LEU A 302 -13.49 14.91 3.97
C LEU A 302 -12.04 15.36 4.19
N ARG A 303 -11.73 16.64 3.98
CA ARG A 303 -10.38 17.17 4.19
C ARG A 303 -9.93 17.05 5.64
N TYR A 304 -10.79 17.31 6.62
CA TYR A 304 -10.45 17.06 8.02
C TYR A 304 -10.11 15.59 8.26
N ALA A 305 -10.95 14.67 7.78
CA ALA A 305 -10.76 13.24 7.96
C ALA A 305 -9.43 12.73 7.37
N LEU A 306 -9.00 13.31 6.26
CA LEU A 306 -7.81 12.87 5.52
C LEU A 306 -6.52 13.63 5.88
N SER A 307 -6.57 14.92 6.21
CA SER A 307 -5.38 15.76 6.40
C SER A 307 -5.21 16.38 7.78
N VAL A 308 -6.23 16.36 8.65
CA VAL A 308 -6.17 16.98 9.99
C VAL A 308 -6.23 15.92 11.09
N ALA A 309 -7.12 14.94 10.96
CA ALA A 309 -7.18 13.82 11.89
C ALA A 309 -5.93 12.95 11.79
N THR A 310 -5.47 12.42 12.92
CA THR A 310 -4.25 11.61 13.02
C THR A 310 -4.51 10.26 13.69
N GLY A 311 -3.61 9.30 13.42
CA GLY A 311 -3.70 7.92 13.92
C GLY A 311 -4.62 7.03 13.07
N PRO A 312 -4.72 5.72 13.42
CA PRO A 312 -5.57 4.77 12.71
C PRO A 312 -7.03 5.21 12.69
N ARG A 313 -7.65 5.20 11.50
CA ARG A 313 -9.02 5.69 11.33
C ARG A 313 -9.75 5.11 10.12
N THR A 314 -11.05 4.91 10.28
CA THR A 314 -11.99 4.55 9.21
C THR A 314 -12.89 5.74 8.94
N VAL A 315 -12.86 6.23 7.71
CA VAL A 315 -13.67 7.35 7.20
C VAL A 315 -14.93 6.79 6.56
N ILE A 316 -16.08 7.20 7.10
CA ILE A 316 -17.42 6.88 6.59
C ILE A 316 -18.17 8.17 6.24
N PHE A 317 -19.27 8.05 5.50
CA PHE A 317 -20.01 9.18 4.93
C PHE A 317 -21.48 9.14 5.35
N ASP A 318 -21.91 10.18 6.08
CA ASP A 318 -23.32 10.44 6.39
C ASP A 318 -23.97 11.39 5.36
N VAL A 319 -23.19 11.86 4.40
CA VAL A 319 -23.64 12.75 3.33
C VAL A 319 -23.27 12.18 1.97
N GLY A 320 -24.15 12.35 0.99
CA GLY A 320 -23.94 12.07 -0.43
C GLY A 320 -24.03 13.37 -1.24
N GLY A 321 -23.39 13.42 -2.40
CA GLY A 321 -23.33 14.59 -3.28
C GLY A 321 -21.92 14.89 -3.80
N VAL A 322 -21.73 16.10 -4.31
CA VAL A 322 -20.45 16.58 -4.87
C VAL A 322 -19.61 17.25 -3.78
N ILE A 323 -18.36 16.81 -3.62
CA ILE A 323 -17.33 17.52 -2.85
C ILE A 323 -16.37 18.18 -3.83
N THR A 324 -16.33 19.51 -3.84
CA THR A 324 -15.42 20.28 -4.70
C THR A 324 -14.19 20.68 -3.91
N THR A 325 -13.07 20.01 -4.14
CA THR A 325 -11.81 20.28 -3.45
C THR A 325 -11.13 21.53 -4.04
N THR A 326 -10.67 22.43 -3.17
CA THR A 326 -10.04 23.69 -3.56
C THR A 326 -8.51 23.63 -3.57
N SER A 327 -7.93 22.55 -3.04
CA SER A 327 -6.49 22.26 -3.07
C SER A 327 -6.25 20.75 -3.06
N ARG A 328 -5.08 20.30 -3.56
CA ARG A 328 -4.70 18.88 -3.60
C ARG A 328 -4.85 18.26 -2.20
N LEU A 329 -5.53 17.11 -2.12
CA LEU A 329 -5.78 16.39 -0.87
C LEU A 329 -5.02 15.07 -0.89
N THR A 330 -3.81 15.11 -0.35
CA THR A 330 -2.89 13.96 -0.34
C THR A 330 -2.74 13.41 1.07
N VAL A 331 -2.91 12.10 1.24
CA VAL A 331 -2.70 11.40 2.50
C VAL A 331 -1.31 10.79 2.54
N SER A 332 -0.57 11.06 3.61
CA SER A 332 0.74 10.43 3.90
C SER A 332 0.72 9.58 5.17
N ASP A 333 -0.43 9.47 5.82
CA ASP A 333 -0.61 8.75 7.08
C ASP A 333 -0.65 7.24 6.89
N LYS A 334 -0.44 6.53 8.00
CA LYS A 334 -0.64 5.08 8.08
C LYS A 334 -2.03 4.72 8.61
N TYR A 335 -2.51 3.54 8.22
CA TYR A 335 -3.71 2.92 8.79
C TYR A 335 -5.01 3.71 8.57
N VAL A 336 -5.32 4.02 7.29
CA VAL A 336 -6.53 4.77 6.93
C VAL A 336 -7.41 3.94 6.01
N THR A 337 -8.68 3.77 6.37
CA THR A 337 -9.72 3.22 5.49
C THR A 337 -10.64 4.35 5.04
N VAL A 338 -10.93 4.46 3.75
CA VAL A 338 -11.99 5.32 3.19
C VAL A 338 -13.06 4.42 2.59
N ALA A 339 -14.25 4.42 3.21
CA ALA A 339 -15.37 3.57 2.83
C ALA A 339 -16.48 4.40 2.16
N ALA A 340 -16.26 4.84 0.92
CA ALA A 340 -17.21 5.71 0.22
C ALA A 340 -18.55 5.03 -0.09
N GLN A 341 -18.61 3.69 -0.06
CA GLN A 341 -19.86 2.92 -0.16
C GLN A 341 -20.86 3.19 0.98
N THR A 342 -20.43 3.82 2.07
CA THR A 342 -21.33 4.18 3.18
C THR A 342 -22.19 5.41 2.90
N ALA A 343 -21.82 6.23 1.91
CA ALA A 343 -22.53 7.45 1.57
C ALA A 343 -23.99 7.18 1.14
N PRO A 344 -24.97 8.00 1.55
CA PRO A 344 -26.35 7.90 1.09
C PRO A 344 -26.55 8.44 -0.33
N GLY A 345 -27.76 8.27 -0.86
CA GLY A 345 -28.16 8.81 -2.17
C GLY A 345 -27.38 8.17 -3.32
N LYS A 346 -26.81 9.00 -4.21
CA LYS A 346 -25.94 8.54 -5.30
C LYS A 346 -24.47 8.35 -4.86
N GLY A 347 -24.17 8.52 -3.58
CA GLY A 347 -22.83 8.46 -3.02
C GLY A 347 -22.06 9.78 -3.19
N ILE A 348 -20.73 9.71 -3.11
CA ILE A 348 -19.84 10.87 -3.22
C ILE A 348 -19.13 10.87 -4.56
N VAL A 349 -19.01 12.07 -5.16
CA VAL A 349 -18.08 12.36 -6.25
C VAL A 349 -17.22 13.56 -5.91
N ILE A 350 -15.92 13.44 -6.17
CA ILE A 350 -14.95 14.51 -5.98
C ILE A 350 -14.70 15.24 -7.30
N GLN A 351 -14.77 16.58 -7.28
CA GLN A 351 -14.34 17.46 -8.38
C GLN A 351 -13.33 18.50 -7.89
N GLY A 352 -12.69 19.22 -8.82
CA GLY A 352 -11.72 20.28 -8.46
C GLY A 352 -10.30 19.76 -8.47
N MET A 353 -9.69 19.57 -7.30
CA MET A 353 -8.29 19.16 -7.14
C MET A 353 -8.14 17.66 -6.83
N PRO A 354 -6.99 17.04 -7.20
CA PRO A 354 -6.77 15.60 -7.03
C PRO A 354 -6.80 15.15 -5.57
N VAL A 355 -7.19 13.88 -5.37
CA VAL A 355 -7.23 13.19 -4.07
C VAL A 355 -6.49 11.85 -4.18
N GLY A 356 -5.56 11.57 -3.28
CA GLY A 356 -4.79 10.33 -3.34
C GLY A 356 -3.80 10.16 -2.20
N LEU A 357 -2.87 9.22 -2.35
CA LEU A 357 -1.81 8.94 -1.39
C LEU A 357 -0.46 9.48 -1.88
N SER A 358 0.39 9.85 -0.92
CA SER A 358 1.82 10.10 -1.15
C SER A 358 2.63 9.66 0.06
N GLY A 359 3.40 8.58 -0.10
CA GLY A 359 4.21 8.03 0.99
C GLY A 359 3.41 7.37 2.12
N ALA A 360 2.12 7.10 1.91
CA ALA A 360 1.24 6.50 2.91
C ALA A 360 1.55 5.01 3.11
N SER A 361 1.10 4.40 4.22
CA SER A 361 1.14 2.93 4.33
C SER A 361 -0.12 2.33 4.94
N ASP A 362 -0.48 1.10 4.59
CA ASP A 362 -1.67 0.43 5.14
C ASP A 362 -2.96 1.22 4.90
N ASN A 363 -3.22 1.58 3.64
CA ASN A 363 -4.39 2.38 3.25
C ASN A 363 -5.36 1.57 2.39
N ILE A 364 -6.65 1.63 2.70
CA ILE A 364 -7.74 0.95 1.97
C ILE A 364 -8.74 2.00 1.49
N TRP A 365 -8.89 2.21 0.19
CA TRP A 365 -9.92 3.13 -0.33
C TRP A 365 -10.87 2.37 -1.24
N ARG A 366 -12.18 2.49 -1.01
CA ARG A 366 -13.20 1.79 -1.79
C ARG A 366 -14.32 2.69 -2.27
N HIS A 367 -14.85 2.39 -3.46
CA HIS A 367 -16.04 3.02 -4.04
C HIS A 367 -15.98 4.54 -4.23
N MET A 368 -14.78 5.14 -4.22
CA MET A 368 -14.66 6.59 -4.40
C MET A 368 -14.73 6.96 -5.87
N ARG A 369 -15.43 8.06 -6.18
CA ARG A 369 -15.46 8.66 -7.52
C ARG A 369 -14.64 9.95 -7.56
N VAL A 370 -13.74 10.06 -8.52
CA VAL A 370 -12.91 11.26 -8.72
C VAL A 370 -13.00 11.69 -10.18
N ARG A 371 -13.68 12.81 -10.41
CA ARG A 371 -13.85 13.43 -11.73
C ARG A 371 -13.49 14.91 -11.67
N PRO A 372 -12.19 15.26 -11.61
CA PRO A 372 -11.77 16.62 -11.33
C PRO A 372 -12.30 17.64 -12.36
N GLY A 373 -12.39 17.22 -13.63
CA GLY A 373 -12.85 18.07 -14.73
C GLY A 373 -11.92 19.26 -14.95
N LYS A 374 -12.47 20.36 -15.45
CA LYS A 374 -11.74 21.64 -15.63
C LYS A 374 -11.96 22.64 -14.50
N VAL A 375 -12.56 22.21 -13.39
CA VAL A 375 -13.01 23.08 -12.28
C VAL A 375 -11.83 23.85 -11.66
N SER A 376 -10.66 23.24 -11.54
CA SER A 376 -9.45 23.89 -11.01
C SER A 376 -8.80 24.88 -11.97
N GLY A 377 -9.06 24.76 -13.28
CA GLY A 377 -8.31 25.47 -14.33
C GLY A 377 -6.86 25.02 -14.48
N GLU A 378 -6.45 23.93 -13.82
CA GLU A 378 -5.09 23.42 -13.81
C GLU A 378 -4.97 22.07 -14.53
N THR A 379 -3.79 21.78 -15.07
CA THR A 379 -3.43 20.41 -15.47
C THR A 379 -3.22 19.55 -14.23
N ILE A 380 -4.13 18.59 -14.02
CA ILE A 380 -4.18 17.75 -12.83
C ILE A 380 -4.40 16.27 -13.15
N ASP A 381 -3.88 15.45 -12.26
CA ASP A 381 -4.10 14.01 -12.17
C ASP A 381 -5.47 13.70 -11.54
N GLY A 382 -5.84 12.43 -11.51
CA GLY A 382 -6.98 11.93 -10.74
C GLY A 382 -6.58 11.48 -9.35
N MET A 383 -6.34 10.17 -9.23
CA MET A 383 -5.98 9.50 -7.98
C MET A 383 -4.59 8.87 -8.06
N GLY A 384 -4.01 8.47 -6.93
CA GLY A 384 -2.74 7.77 -6.97
C GLY A 384 -2.26 7.19 -5.65
N MET A 385 -1.22 6.38 -5.73
CA MET A 385 -0.55 5.68 -4.64
C MET A 385 0.95 5.99 -4.58
N ALA A 386 1.37 7.17 -5.05
CA ALA A 386 2.78 7.49 -5.19
C ALA A 386 3.56 7.23 -3.89
N GLY A 387 4.66 6.48 -3.96
CA GLY A 387 5.49 6.15 -2.79
C GLY A 387 4.82 5.36 -1.66
N SER A 388 3.59 4.87 -1.85
CA SER A 388 2.82 4.23 -0.77
C SER A 388 3.23 2.77 -0.58
N ASN A 389 3.02 2.20 0.62
CA ASN A 389 3.30 0.79 0.92
C ASN A 389 2.09 0.06 1.52
N TYR A 390 1.76 -1.16 1.08
CA TYR A 390 0.55 -1.87 1.53
C TYR A 390 -0.69 -1.00 1.34
N ALA A 391 -1.04 -0.70 0.09
CA ALA A 391 -2.21 0.11 -0.23
C ALA A 391 -3.09 -0.58 -1.27
N ILE A 392 -4.41 -0.49 -1.09
CA ILE A 392 -5.39 -1.07 -2.00
C ILE A 392 -6.49 -0.07 -2.31
N PHE A 393 -6.71 0.18 -3.61
CA PHE A 393 -7.88 0.87 -4.14
C PHE A 393 -8.74 -0.17 -4.84
N ASP A 394 -9.97 -0.31 -4.39
CA ASP A 394 -10.95 -1.27 -4.91
C ASP A 394 -12.22 -0.56 -5.34
N ARG A 395 -12.73 -0.92 -6.53
CA ARG A 395 -14.00 -0.40 -7.05
C ARG A 395 -14.09 1.13 -7.05
N CYS A 396 -12.99 1.83 -7.33
CA CYS A 396 -13.05 3.28 -7.56
C CYS A 396 -13.53 3.59 -8.99
N SER A 397 -13.97 4.82 -9.22
CA SER A 397 -14.18 5.35 -10.58
C SER A 397 -13.42 6.66 -10.76
N VAL A 398 -12.61 6.75 -11.80
CA VAL A 398 -11.74 7.90 -12.07
C VAL A 398 -11.88 8.33 -13.52
N GLY A 399 -12.00 9.63 -13.76
CA GLY A 399 -12.09 10.16 -15.11
C GLY A 399 -11.96 11.67 -15.18
N TRP A 400 -12.08 12.22 -16.39
CA TRP A 400 -12.04 13.66 -16.66
C TRP A 400 -10.79 14.37 -16.12
N THR A 401 -9.65 13.68 -16.19
CA THR A 401 -8.33 14.22 -15.83
C THR A 401 -7.65 14.83 -17.04
N ILE A 402 -6.73 15.77 -16.84
CA ILE A 402 -5.99 16.40 -17.96
C ILE A 402 -4.61 15.76 -18.14
N ASP A 403 -3.97 15.30 -17.06
CA ASP A 403 -2.73 14.50 -17.14
C ASP A 403 -3.06 13.00 -17.09
N GLU A 404 -2.85 12.32 -15.95
CA GLU A 404 -3.14 10.90 -15.82
C GLU A 404 -4.24 10.62 -14.79
N SER A 405 -5.14 9.68 -15.09
CA SER A 405 -6.21 9.32 -14.16
C SER A 405 -5.68 8.59 -12.92
N PHE A 406 -4.70 7.71 -13.08
CA PHE A 406 -4.08 6.99 -11.96
C PHE A 406 -2.56 6.97 -12.01
N SER A 407 -1.89 7.17 -10.86
CA SER A 407 -0.44 7.07 -10.76
C SER A 407 0.05 6.35 -9.49
N SER A 408 1.05 5.47 -9.62
CA SER A 408 1.59 4.69 -8.49
C SER A 408 3.12 4.67 -8.41
N ARG A 409 3.79 5.66 -9.02
CA ARG A 409 5.26 5.69 -9.08
C ARG A 409 5.90 5.51 -7.71
N SER A 410 6.96 4.70 -7.66
CA SER A 410 7.73 4.41 -6.44
C SER A 410 6.95 3.74 -5.29
N ALA A 411 5.74 3.23 -5.54
CA ALA A 411 4.97 2.49 -4.54
C ALA A 411 5.60 1.12 -4.18
N ASN A 412 5.08 0.46 -3.16
CA ASN A 412 5.51 -0.85 -2.68
C ASN A 412 4.27 -1.65 -2.26
N ASN A 413 4.16 -2.94 -2.60
CA ASN A 413 3.05 -3.80 -2.17
C ASN A 413 1.67 -3.15 -2.37
N ILE A 414 1.31 -2.82 -3.62
CA ILE A 414 0.03 -2.16 -3.92
C ILE A 414 -0.90 -3.03 -4.77
N THR A 415 -2.20 -2.76 -4.66
CA THR A 415 -3.23 -3.31 -5.56
C THR A 415 -4.14 -2.20 -6.05
N LEU A 416 -4.34 -2.11 -7.37
CA LEU A 416 -5.48 -1.45 -7.99
C LEU A 416 -6.39 -2.54 -8.57
N GLN A 417 -7.57 -2.72 -7.99
CA GLN A 417 -8.51 -3.75 -8.43
C GLN A 417 -9.89 -3.19 -8.73
N ARG A 418 -10.56 -3.81 -9.71
CA ARG A 418 -11.97 -3.58 -10.04
C ARG A 418 -12.31 -2.10 -10.24
N THR A 419 -11.33 -1.28 -10.62
CA THR A 419 -11.47 0.17 -10.76
C THR A 419 -11.79 0.52 -12.21
N LEU A 420 -12.70 1.48 -12.40
CA LEU A 420 -13.05 2.02 -13.70
C LEU A 420 -12.24 3.31 -13.92
N ILE A 421 -11.43 3.33 -14.97
CA ILE A 421 -10.74 4.53 -15.46
C ILE A 421 -11.35 4.86 -16.82
N SER A 422 -11.93 6.04 -16.97
CA SER A 422 -12.56 6.42 -18.23
C SER A 422 -12.47 7.90 -18.55
N GLU A 423 -12.44 8.18 -19.85
CA GLU A 423 -12.49 9.56 -20.37
C GLU A 423 -11.50 10.53 -19.70
N PRO A 424 -10.19 10.21 -19.60
CA PRO A 424 -9.21 11.28 -19.44
C PRO A 424 -9.36 12.25 -20.62
N LEU A 425 -9.43 13.55 -20.33
CA LEU A 425 -9.73 14.58 -21.32
C LEU A 425 -8.57 14.71 -22.30
N ASN A 426 -8.87 14.66 -23.60
CA ASN A 426 -7.84 14.47 -24.61
C ASN A 426 -7.15 15.76 -25.05
N VAL A 427 -7.85 16.61 -25.79
CA VAL A 427 -7.36 17.92 -26.26
C VAL A 427 -7.82 19.00 -25.29
N ALA A 428 -7.33 18.90 -24.05
CA ALA A 428 -7.85 19.67 -22.90
C ALA A 428 -6.95 20.81 -22.42
N GLY A 429 -5.85 21.11 -23.12
CA GLY A 429 -4.94 22.21 -22.78
C GLY A 429 -3.90 21.86 -21.72
N HIS A 430 -3.27 20.68 -21.83
CA HIS A 430 -2.21 20.26 -20.93
C HIS A 430 -1.02 21.24 -20.92
N LYS A 431 -0.64 21.75 -19.74
CA LYS A 431 0.32 22.86 -19.57
C LYS A 431 1.73 22.62 -20.15
N ASN A 432 2.15 21.36 -20.20
CA ASN A 432 3.49 20.98 -20.70
C ASN A 432 3.55 20.75 -22.22
N TYR A 433 2.42 20.84 -22.94
CA TYR A 433 2.34 20.57 -24.37
C TYR A 433 1.76 21.75 -25.15
N PRO A 434 2.07 21.87 -26.46
CA PRO A 434 1.45 22.87 -27.31
C PRO A 434 -0.08 22.76 -27.32
N PRO A 435 -0.81 23.88 -27.46
CA PRO A 435 -2.26 23.86 -27.66
C PRO A 435 -2.66 22.90 -28.79
N GLY A 436 -3.72 22.13 -28.57
CA GLY A 436 -4.20 21.14 -29.55
C GLY A 436 -3.55 19.75 -29.44
N THR A 437 -2.60 19.54 -28.51
CA THR A 437 -2.03 18.21 -28.28
C THR A 437 -3.01 17.31 -27.53
N ALA A 438 -3.24 16.11 -28.07
CA ALA A 438 -3.99 15.03 -27.45
C ALA A 438 -3.16 14.39 -26.32
N HIS A 439 -3.71 14.33 -25.11
CA HIS A 439 -3.06 13.79 -23.91
C HIS A 439 -4.05 13.06 -22.97
N GLY A 440 -5.11 12.46 -23.52
CA GLY A 440 -6.08 11.71 -22.71
C GLY A 440 -5.53 10.39 -22.21
N TYR A 441 -4.71 10.39 -21.16
CA TYR A 441 -3.97 9.21 -20.69
C TYR A 441 -4.55 8.56 -19.42
N SER A 442 -4.60 7.23 -19.42
CA SER A 442 -5.24 6.48 -18.32
C SER A 442 -4.34 6.41 -17.09
N ALA A 443 -3.15 5.80 -17.19
CA ALA A 443 -2.35 5.53 -16.00
C ALA A 443 -0.83 5.52 -16.22
N SER A 444 -0.11 5.96 -15.18
CA SER A 444 1.35 5.90 -15.05
C SER A 444 1.73 5.11 -13.79
N VAL A 445 2.04 3.82 -13.95
CA VAL A 445 2.19 2.89 -12.82
C VAL A 445 3.63 2.40 -12.68
N GLY A 446 4.07 2.25 -11.43
CA GLY A 446 5.41 1.79 -11.09
C GLY A 446 5.50 1.41 -9.62
N GLY A 447 6.71 1.38 -9.10
CA GLY A 447 6.98 0.94 -7.73
C GLY A 447 7.52 -0.48 -7.65
N ASN A 448 8.10 -0.86 -6.51
CA ASN A 448 8.82 -2.11 -6.29
C ASN A 448 8.00 -3.36 -6.63
N ILE A 449 6.75 -3.43 -6.17
CA ILE A 449 5.83 -4.51 -6.54
C ILE A 449 4.36 -4.04 -6.49
N GLY A 450 3.58 -4.34 -7.53
CA GLY A 450 2.18 -3.91 -7.65
C GLY A 450 1.32 -4.80 -8.54
N SER A 451 0.06 -4.99 -8.14
CA SER A 451 -0.97 -5.72 -8.88
C SER A 451 -2.01 -4.78 -9.45
N PHE A 452 -2.27 -4.87 -10.75
CA PHE A 452 -3.27 -4.08 -11.48
C PHE A 452 -4.19 -5.07 -12.18
N HIS A 453 -5.34 -5.38 -11.58
CA HIS A 453 -6.19 -6.45 -12.08
C HIS A 453 -7.69 -6.15 -12.09
N HIS A 454 -8.39 -6.76 -13.04
CA HIS A 454 -9.85 -6.63 -13.17
C HIS A 454 -10.32 -5.18 -13.34
N ASN A 455 -9.47 -4.27 -13.82
CA ASN A 455 -9.83 -2.89 -14.07
C ASN A 455 -10.44 -2.73 -15.47
N LEU A 456 -11.28 -1.71 -15.64
CA LEU A 456 -11.77 -1.26 -16.95
C LEU A 456 -11.12 0.07 -17.28
N LEU A 457 -10.41 0.13 -18.41
CA LEU A 457 -9.79 1.34 -18.92
C LEU A 457 -10.44 1.65 -20.27
N ALA A 458 -11.25 2.69 -20.33
CA ALA A 458 -12.08 2.95 -21.50
C ALA A 458 -11.92 4.38 -22.01
N HIS A 459 -12.05 4.56 -23.32
CA HIS A 459 -12.21 5.89 -23.91
C HIS A 459 -11.03 6.83 -23.62
N ALA A 460 -9.80 6.34 -23.84
CA ALA A 460 -8.56 7.05 -23.60
C ALA A 460 -7.67 7.09 -24.86
N GLU A 461 -6.91 8.15 -25.07
CA GLU A 461 -6.02 8.28 -26.23
C GLU A 461 -4.87 7.27 -26.18
N GLY A 462 -4.40 6.99 -24.97
CA GLY A 462 -3.46 5.90 -24.73
C GLY A 462 -2.95 5.82 -23.31
N ARG A 463 -1.76 5.22 -23.16
CA ARG A 463 -1.22 4.83 -21.85
C ARG A 463 -2.27 4.11 -21.01
N SER A 464 -2.88 3.09 -21.62
CA SER A 464 -3.74 2.16 -20.89
C SER A 464 -2.99 1.73 -19.63
N TRP A 465 -1.73 1.32 -19.80
CA TRP A 465 -0.74 1.41 -18.73
C TRP A 465 0.56 1.99 -19.25
N SER A 466 1.05 3.08 -18.67
CA SER A 466 2.45 3.47 -18.82
C SER A 466 3.26 2.88 -17.68
N MET A 467 4.14 1.93 -18.00
CA MET A 467 5.04 1.30 -17.06
C MET A 467 6.19 2.25 -16.76
N ALA A 468 6.06 2.95 -15.63
CA ALA A 468 7.03 3.87 -15.07
C ALA A 468 7.83 3.19 -13.94
N GLY A 469 8.47 2.04 -14.24
CA GLY A 469 9.23 1.26 -13.26
C GLY A 469 10.32 2.06 -12.56
N GLY A 470 10.92 3.01 -13.29
CA GLY A 470 11.95 3.91 -12.77
C GLY A 470 13.22 3.17 -12.38
N LEU A 471 14.02 3.81 -11.52
CA LEU A 471 15.24 3.23 -10.96
C LEU A 471 15.11 3.06 -9.45
N ASP A 472 15.81 2.07 -8.92
CA ASP A 472 16.02 1.93 -7.48
C ASP A 472 17.13 2.87 -6.98
N ASP A 473 17.39 2.84 -5.67
CA ASP A 473 18.41 3.70 -5.06
C ASP A 473 19.85 3.31 -5.45
N ALA A 474 20.06 2.13 -6.06
CA ALA A 474 21.32 1.71 -6.64
C ALA A 474 21.43 2.05 -8.14
N ALA A 475 20.46 2.80 -8.68
CA ALA A 475 20.32 3.18 -10.08
C ALA A 475 20.08 1.99 -11.03
N TYR A 476 19.57 0.85 -10.53
CA TYR A 476 19.11 -0.27 -11.35
C TYR A 476 17.65 -0.09 -11.74
N PHE A 477 17.26 -0.63 -12.89
CA PHE A 477 15.84 -0.72 -13.24
C PHE A 477 15.02 -1.34 -12.10
N ASN A 478 13.90 -0.71 -11.80
CA ASN A 478 13.00 -1.13 -10.74
C ASN A 478 11.62 -1.52 -11.30
N GLY A 479 10.86 -2.20 -10.47
CA GLY A 479 9.44 -2.45 -10.65
C GLY A 479 9.08 -3.88 -11.02
N ARG A 480 8.19 -4.46 -10.23
CA ARG A 480 7.58 -5.76 -10.43
C ARG A 480 6.07 -5.58 -10.59
N LEU A 481 5.59 -5.60 -11.83
CA LEU A 481 4.22 -5.20 -12.16
C LEU A 481 3.42 -6.40 -12.68
N ASP A 482 2.27 -6.70 -12.07
CA ASP A 482 1.33 -7.73 -12.53
C ASP A 482 0.10 -7.05 -13.14
N PHE A 483 -0.01 -7.08 -14.47
CA PHE A 483 -1.18 -6.63 -15.21
C PHE A 483 -2.00 -7.85 -15.62
N ARG A 484 -3.14 -8.02 -14.95
CA ARG A 484 -3.89 -9.27 -15.07
C ARG A 484 -5.38 -9.05 -15.23
N ASN A 485 -6.01 -9.73 -16.20
CA ASN A 485 -7.47 -9.71 -16.34
C ASN A 485 -8.08 -8.30 -16.45
N ASN A 486 -7.33 -7.31 -16.97
CA ASN A 486 -7.88 -5.98 -17.23
C ASN A 486 -8.63 -5.97 -18.56
N VAL A 487 -9.65 -5.12 -18.65
CA VAL A 487 -10.35 -4.81 -19.90
C VAL A 487 -9.95 -3.42 -20.35
N VAL A 488 -9.55 -3.29 -21.60
CA VAL A 488 -9.22 -2.00 -22.21
C VAL A 488 -10.09 -1.78 -23.44
N TYR A 489 -10.77 -0.63 -23.53
CA TYR A 489 -11.72 -0.35 -24.61
C TYR A 489 -11.50 1.02 -25.25
N ASN A 490 -11.65 1.07 -26.59
CA ASN A 490 -11.65 2.30 -27.37
C ASN A 490 -10.41 3.19 -27.13
N PHE A 491 -9.23 2.56 -27.07
CA PHE A 491 -7.95 3.25 -26.97
C PHE A 491 -7.58 3.91 -28.31
N GLY A 492 -6.87 5.03 -28.31
CA GLY A 492 -6.49 5.80 -29.51
C GLY A 492 -5.32 5.19 -30.30
N HIS A 493 -4.19 5.91 -30.34
CA HIS A 493 -2.99 5.51 -31.09
C HIS A 493 -1.89 4.85 -30.25
N ARG A 494 -2.14 4.66 -28.95
CA ARG A 494 -1.16 4.14 -27.98
C ARG A 494 -1.88 3.27 -26.94
N VAL A 495 -1.25 2.18 -26.51
CA VAL A 495 -1.79 1.22 -25.53
C VAL A 495 -0.87 1.13 -24.32
N THR A 496 -0.54 -0.08 -23.83
CA THR A 496 0.43 -0.28 -22.75
C THR A 496 1.85 -0.19 -23.26
N ASP A 497 2.68 0.62 -22.60
CA ASP A 497 4.09 0.79 -22.96
C ASP A 497 4.99 1.24 -21.79
N GLY A 498 6.24 1.58 -22.09
CA GLY A 498 7.28 1.90 -21.11
C GLY A 498 8.08 0.65 -20.71
N GLY A 499 8.61 0.62 -19.49
CA GLY A 499 9.31 -0.56 -18.99
C GLY A 499 9.50 -0.59 -17.47
N ALA A 500 9.64 -1.80 -16.95
CA ALA A 500 9.92 -2.09 -15.55
C ALA A 500 10.80 -3.34 -15.45
N HIS A 501 11.40 -3.57 -14.28
CA HIS A 501 12.36 -4.65 -14.08
C HIS A 501 11.79 -6.03 -14.46
N GLN A 502 10.60 -6.36 -13.95
CA GLN A 502 9.89 -7.61 -14.21
C GLN A 502 8.39 -7.35 -14.36
N VAL A 503 7.78 -7.83 -15.44
CA VAL A 503 6.36 -7.59 -15.71
C VAL A 503 5.67 -8.89 -16.08
N ASN A 504 4.59 -9.22 -15.37
CA ASN A 504 3.64 -10.24 -15.77
C ASN A 504 2.47 -9.55 -16.49
N PHE A 505 2.21 -9.88 -17.75
CA PHE A 505 1.12 -9.32 -18.57
C PHE A 505 0.20 -10.44 -19.04
N VAL A 506 -0.82 -10.75 -18.24
CA VAL A 506 -1.54 -12.03 -18.30
C VAL A 506 -3.04 -11.84 -18.47
N SER A 507 -3.62 -12.50 -19.47
CA SER A 507 -5.07 -12.63 -19.63
C SER A 507 -5.86 -11.31 -19.66
N ASN A 508 -5.28 -10.27 -20.25
CA ASN A 508 -5.94 -9.00 -20.49
C ASN A 508 -6.78 -9.04 -21.79
N TYR A 509 -7.85 -8.26 -21.83
CA TYR A 509 -8.78 -8.17 -22.96
C TYR A 509 -8.79 -6.74 -23.53
N TYR A 510 -8.15 -6.55 -24.69
CA TYR A 510 -8.08 -5.26 -25.37
C TYR A 510 -9.08 -5.23 -26.51
N LYS A 511 -10.15 -4.46 -26.38
CA LYS A 511 -11.21 -4.34 -27.39
C LYS A 511 -11.01 -3.05 -28.21
N PRO A 512 -10.64 -3.15 -29.50
CA PRO A 512 -10.64 -1.98 -30.39
C PRO A 512 -12.02 -1.33 -30.43
N GLY A 513 -12.03 0.00 -30.49
CA GLY A 513 -13.24 0.80 -30.59
C GLY A 513 -13.18 1.82 -31.73
N PRO A 514 -14.21 2.67 -31.85
CA PRO A 514 -14.35 3.69 -32.89
C PRO A 514 -13.19 4.70 -33.01
N ALA A 515 -12.43 4.97 -31.94
CA ALA A 515 -11.23 5.81 -31.92
C ALA A 515 -9.94 5.04 -32.21
N THR A 516 -9.97 3.71 -32.15
CA THR A 516 -8.75 2.90 -32.24
C THR A 516 -8.14 2.99 -33.63
N SER A 517 -6.88 3.44 -33.66
CA SER A 517 -6.10 3.49 -34.89
C SER A 517 -5.94 2.09 -35.48
N SER A 518 -6.03 1.97 -36.81
CA SER A 518 -5.79 0.70 -37.51
C SER A 518 -4.37 0.15 -37.35
N SER A 519 -3.43 0.97 -36.87
CA SER A 519 -2.07 0.54 -36.54
C SER A 519 -1.97 -0.20 -35.21
N MET A 520 -2.99 -0.13 -34.36
CA MET A 520 -3.00 -0.82 -33.07
C MET A 520 -3.34 -2.29 -33.27
N THR A 521 -2.31 -3.11 -33.22
CA THR A 521 -2.37 -4.57 -33.45
C THR A 521 -1.57 -5.33 -32.40
N TYR A 522 -1.40 -4.72 -31.22
CA TYR A 522 -0.69 -5.24 -30.05
C TYR A 522 -1.24 -4.59 -28.77
N ASP A 523 -1.04 -5.25 -27.63
CA ASP A 523 -1.50 -4.78 -26.31
C ASP A 523 -0.36 -4.12 -25.52
N LEU A 524 0.83 -4.73 -25.56
CA LEU A 524 2.03 -4.33 -24.82
C LEU A 524 3.22 -4.06 -25.74
N GLU A 525 3.80 -2.87 -25.62
CA GLU A 525 5.12 -2.53 -26.15
C GLU A 525 6.14 -2.32 -25.02
N GLY A 526 6.99 -3.32 -24.77
CA GLY A 526 8.17 -3.15 -23.93
C GLY A 526 9.15 -2.18 -24.60
N THR A 527 9.26 -0.97 -24.07
CA THR A 527 10.06 0.12 -24.63
C THR A 527 11.42 0.18 -23.93
N TYR A 528 12.49 -0.02 -24.71
CA TYR A 528 13.86 0.09 -24.22
C TYR A 528 14.45 1.42 -24.69
N GLU A 529 14.38 2.43 -23.82
CA GLU A 529 14.78 3.81 -24.11
C GLU A 529 15.91 4.34 -23.22
N ASP A 530 16.25 3.64 -22.14
CA ASP A 530 17.30 3.99 -21.19
C ASP A 530 18.37 2.89 -21.10
N ASP A 531 19.64 3.30 -20.92
CA ASP A 531 20.78 2.39 -20.70
C ASP A 531 21.18 2.37 -19.22
N ALA A 532 20.24 1.96 -18.36
CA ALA A 532 20.48 1.81 -16.92
C ALA A 532 20.88 0.37 -16.54
N PRO A 533 21.68 0.18 -15.47
CA PRO A 533 21.99 -1.14 -14.93
C PRO A 533 20.74 -2.00 -14.65
N GLY A 534 20.90 -3.32 -14.76
CA GLY A 534 19.81 -4.28 -14.57
C GLY A 534 19.12 -4.66 -15.87
N THR A 535 17.88 -5.13 -15.76
CA THR A 535 17.11 -5.64 -16.91
C THR A 535 15.67 -5.13 -16.86
N GLN A 536 15.04 -4.96 -18.00
CA GLN A 536 13.57 -4.86 -18.12
C GLN A 536 13.07 -6.10 -18.84
N THR A 537 12.21 -6.89 -18.19
CA THR A 537 11.84 -8.25 -18.66
C THR A 537 10.36 -8.51 -18.49
N TYR A 538 9.80 -9.33 -19.39
CA TYR A 538 8.36 -9.51 -19.54
C TYR A 538 7.96 -10.99 -19.63
N TYR A 539 6.83 -11.34 -19.03
CA TYR A 539 6.09 -12.58 -19.23
C TYR A 539 4.74 -12.20 -19.82
N CYS A 540 4.37 -12.82 -20.95
CA CYS A 540 3.14 -12.48 -21.66
C CYS A 540 2.36 -13.73 -22.06
N SER A 541 1.12 -13.85 -21.58
CA SER A 541 0.31 -15.05 -21.74
C SER A 541 -1.19 -14.75 -21.77
N GLY A 542 -1.94 -15.46 -22.62
CA GLY A 542 -3.41 -15.49 -22.55
C GLY A 542 -4.15 -14.19 -22.89
N ASN A 543 -3.49 -13.18 -23.47
CA ASN A 543 -4.13 -11.91 -23.82
C ASN A 543 -4.89 -12.02 -25.15
N SER A 544 -5.92 -11.18 -25.31
CA SER A 544 -6.73 -11.19 -26.52
C SER A 544 -7.10 -9.80 -27.00
N MET A 545 -7.02 -9.60 -28.31
CA MET A 545 -7.55 -8.45 -29.02
C MET A 545 -8.49 -8.93 -30.13
N PRO A 546 -9.82 -8.83 -29.95
CA PRO A 546 -10.79 -9.29 -30.94
C PRO A 546 -10.53 -8.71 -32.33
N GLY A 547 -10.49 -9.58 -33.34
CA GLY A 547 -10.16 -9.22 -34.72
C GLY A 547 -8.66 -9.21 -35.05
N VAL A 548 -7.78 -9.40 -34.06
CA VAL A 548 -6.32 -9.39 -34.24
C VAL A 548 -5.68 -10.69 -33.73
N PHE A 549 -5.86 -11.06 -32.46
CA PHE A 549 -5.37 -12.31 -31.86
C PHE A 549 -6.26 -12.77 -30.69
N THR A 550 -6.18 -14.05 -30.34
CA THR A 550 -6.93 -14.66 -29.24
C THR A 550 -5.99 -15.04 -28.09
N GLN A 551 -6.58 -15.37 -26.93
CA GLN A 551 -5.85 -15.87 -25.76
C GLN A 551 -4.99 -17.12 -26.04
N ASP A 552 -5.36 -17.93 -27.03
CA ASP A 552 -4.66 -19.16 -27.40
C ASP A 552 -3.63 -18.94 -28.53
N SER A 553 -3.53 -17.72 -29.06
CA SER A 553 -2.55 -17.35 -30.07
C SER A 553 -1.14 -17.28 -29.48
N THR A 554 -0.12 -17.41 -30.31
CA THR A 554 1.25 -17.04 -29.93
C THR A 554 1.29 -15.59 -29.45
N GLN A 555 1.80 -15.35 -28.24
CA GLN A 555 1.70 -14.05 -27.57
C GLN A 555 2.89 -13.11 -27.87
N TYR A 556 4.07 -13.67 -28.17
CA TYR A 556 5.25 -12.97 -28.66
C TYR A 556 6.09 -13.90 -29.55
N VAL A 557 6.96 -13.35 -30.39
CA VAL A 557 7.85 -14.13 -31.28
C VAL A 557 9.32 -13.86 -30.96
N GLY A 558 10.13 -14.92 -30.85
CA GLY A 558 11.52 -14.82 -30.45
C GLY A 558 11.63 -14.35 -29.00
N ASP A 559 12.47 -13.35 -28.75
CA ASP A 559 12.53 -12.65 -27.47
C ASP A 559 11.58 -11.45 -27.40
N GLY A 560 10.60 -11.33 -28.31
CA GLY A 560 9.69 -10.18 -28.43
C GLY A 560 10.06 -9.21 -29.55
N THR A 561 11.22 -9.39 -30.20
CA THR A 561 11.66 -8.57 -31.34
C THR A 561 11.29 -9.15 -32.71
N GLY A 562 10.82 -10.40 -32.76
CA GLY A 562 10.63 -11.14 -34.01
C GLY A 562 9.40 -10.74 -34.83
N GLN A 563 8.43 -10.04 -34.22
CA GLN A 563 7.20 -9.60 -34.88
C GLN A 563 6.70 -8.31 -34.24
N THR A 564 6.26 -7.36 -35.08
CA THR A 564 5.87 -6.02 -34.62
C THR A 564 4.38 -5.72 -34.80
N SER A 565 3.60 -6.58 -35.45
CA SER A 565 2.16 -6.35 -35.66
C SER A 565 1.39 -7.66 -35.55
N ASN A 566 0.11 -7.56 -35.23
CA ASN A 566 -0.79 -8.70 -35.00
C ASN A 566 -0.23 -9.68 -33.97
N ILE A 567 0.20 -9.15 -32.82
CA ILE A 567 0.88 -9.89 -31.76
C ILE A 567 0.55 -9.25 -30.41
N ALA A 568 0.33 -10.03 -29.35
CA ALA A 568 -0.06 -9.47 -28.06
C ALA A 568 1.03 -8.57 -27.46
N CYS A 569 2.28 -9.05 -27.48
CA CYS A 569 3.40 -8.39 -26.83
C CYS A 569 4.61 -8.28 -27.76
N ARG A 570 5.23 -7.10 -27.78
CA ARG A 570 6.45 -6.80 -28.56
C ARG A 570 7.47 -6.02 -27.74
N ALA A 571 8.74 -6.09 -28.17
CA ALA A 571 9.83 -5.27 -27.65
C ALA A 571 10.32 -4.28 -28.72
N VAL A 572 10.53 -3.02 -28.34
CA VAL A 572 11.05 -1.95 -29.21
C VAL A 572 12.30 -1.34 -28.59
N ILE A 573 13.42 -1.42 -29.31
CA ILE A 573 14.72 -0.90 -28.89
C ILE A 573 14.93 0.48 -29.52
N LYS A 574 15.07 1.52 -28.69
CA LYS A 574 15.19 2.92 -29.13
C LYS A 574 16.60 3.52 -28.98
N PHE A 575 17.58 2.76 -28.50
CA PHE A 575 18.98 3.19 -28.36
C PHE A 575 19.98 2.16 -28.93
N SER A 576 21.23 2.59 -29.14
CA SER A 576 22.31 1.76 -29.71
C SER A 576 23.63 1.96 -28.96
N PRO A 577 24.37 0.87 -28.61
CA PRO A 577 23.98 -0.52 -28.77
C PRO A 577 22.79 -0.88 -27.87
N GLY A 578 21.84 -1.66 -28.38
CA GLY A 578 20.68 -2.11 -27.60
C GLY A 578 21.04 -3.17 -26.55
N PRO A 579 20.10 -3.49 -25.64
CA PRO A 579 20.32 -4.46 -24.57
C PRO A 579 20.53 -5.88 -25.12
N THR A 580 21.52 -6.58 -24.56
CA THR A 580 21.93 -7.94 -24.98
C THR A 580 21.20 -9.06 -24.24
N TYR A 581 20.52 -8.74 -23.13
CA TYR A 581 19.73 -9.71 -22.36
C TYR A 581 18.41 -10.07 -23.06
N GLN A 582 17.83 -11.21 -22.70
CA GLN A 582 16.52 -11.68 -23.18
C GLN A 582 15.39 -10.81 -22.61
N LYS A 583 14.40 -10.47 -23.44
CA LYS A 583 13.32 -9.54 -23.07
C LYS A 583 12.08 -10.27 -22.59
N PHE A 584 11.62 -11.28 -23.32
CA PHE A 584 10.45 -12.09 -22.96
C PHE A 584 10.82 -13.50 -22.49
N TYR A 585 10.13 -14.00 -21.45
CA TYR A 585 10.36 -15.30 -20.80
C TYR A 585 9.07 -16.13 -20.75
N ASP A 586 9.21 -17.45 -20.56
CA ASP A 586 8.10 -18.41 -20.61
C ASP A 586 7.39 -18.65 -19.26
N ASN A 587 7.87 -18.06 -18.16
CA ASN A 587 7.31 -18.24 -16.81
C ASN A 587 7.11 -16.89 -16.11
N GLU A 588 6.10 -16.83 -15.24
CA GLU A 588 5.88 -15.67 -14.35
C GLU A 588 7.08 -15.43 -13.44
N PHE A 589 7.37 -14.15 -13.16
CA PHE A 589 8.51 -13.77 -12.33
C PHE A 589 8.22 -13.86 -10.82
N PHE A 590 6.96 -13.74 -10.43
CA PHE A 590 6.49 -13.75 -9.05
C PHE A 590 5.02 -14.16 -8.98
N LYS A 591 4.60 -14.68 -7.82
CA LYS A 591 3.22 -15.13 -7.56
C LYS A 591 2.26 -13.94 -7.61
N PRO A 592 1.14 -14.00 -8.36
CA PRO A 592 0.26 -12.84 -8.55
C PRO A 592 -0.66 -12.57 -7.38
N HIS A 593 -1.01 -13.62 -6.61
CA HIS A 593 -2.04 -13.56 -5.55
C HIS A 593 -3.40 -13.04 -6.04
N VAL A 594 -3.75 -13.35 -7.29
CA VAL A 594 -5.00 -13.00 -7.95
C VAL A 594 -5.56 -14.28 -8.58
N GLU A 595 -6.84 -14.56 -8.39
CA GLU A 595 -7.54 -15.60 -9.15
C GLU A 595 -7.53 -15.21 -10.63
N THR A 596 -6.82 -15.99 -11.45
CA THR A 596 -6.66 -15.69 -12.88
C THR A 596 -7.73 -16.39 -13.69
N GLN A 597 -8.46 -15.63 -14.52
CA GLN A 597 -9.37 -16.20 -15.51
C GLN A 597 -8.79 -16.06 -16.93
N THR A 598 -9.42 -16.70 -17.91
CA THR A 598 -9.13 -16.41 -19.32
C THR A 598 -9.52 -14.95 -19.63
N SER A 599 -8.93 -14.34 -20.66
CA SER A 599 -9.24 -12.94 -20.99
C SER A 599 -10.71 -12.73 -21.35
N THR A 600 -11.35 -13.73 -21.98
CA THR A 600 -12.78 -13.73 -22.32
C THR A 600 -13.69 -13.82 -21.08
N GLU A 601 -13.32 -14.60 -20.07
CA GLU A 601 -14.05 -14.66 -18.80
C GLU A 601 -13.84 -13.39 -17.98
N ALA A 602 -12.60 -12.88 -17.95
CA ALA A 602 -12.27 -11.62 -17.32
C ALA A 602 -13.10 -10.46 -17.89
N TYR A 603 -13.27 -10.39 -19.21
CA TYR A 603 -14.15 -9.41 -19.86
C TYR A 603 -15.56 -9.39 -19.27
N LYS A 604 -16.17 -10.57 -19.08
CA LYS A 604 -17.53 -10.69 -18.53
C LYS A 604 -17.59 -10.28 -17.06
N ARG A 605 -16.62 -10.74 -16.26
CA ARG A 605 -16.56 -10.45 -14.81
C ARG A 605 -16.29 -8.97 -14.55
N VAL A 606 -15.34 -8.37 -15.25
CA VAL A 606 -15.00 -6.94 -15.13
C VAL A 606 -16.22 -6.09 -15.45
N LEU A 607 -16.90 -6.31 -16.58
CA LEU A 607 -18.08 -5.51 -16.95
C LEU A 607 -19.30 -5.73 -16.06
N SER A 608 -19.25 -6.71 -15.15
CA SER A 608 -20.29 -6.98 -14.16
C SER A 608 -19.96 -6.48 -12.75
N ASP A 609 -18.72 -6.03 -12.50
CA ASP A 609 -18.23 -5.71 -11.15
C ASP A 609 -17.06 -4.71 -11.11
N VAL A 610 -16.99 -3.78 -12.05
CA VAL A 610 -15.98 -2.71 -12.08
C VAL A 610 -16.57 -1.36 -11.69
N GLY A 611 -15.75 -0.46 -11.14
CA GLY A 611 -16.14 0.91 -10.85
C GLY A 611 -16.79 1.09 -9.48
N ALA A 612 -17.18 2.33 -9.17
CA ALA A 612 -17.87 2.66 -7.93
C ALA A 612 -19.34 2.25 -8.04
N GLN A 613 -19.66 1.06 -7.53
CA GLN A 613 -21.01 0.47 -7.67
C GLN A 613 -21.93 0.74 -6.49
N GLN A 614 -21.38 1.20 -5.36
CA GLN A 614 -22.10 1.41 -4.11
C GLN A 614 -22.03 2.90 -3.75
N PRO A 615 -23.16 3.52 -3.35
CA PRO A 615 -24.49 2.90 -3.15
C PRO A 615 -25.23 2.52 -4.45
N VAL A 616 -24.86 3.09 -5.60
CA VAL A 616 -25.42 2.79 -6.93
C VAL A 616 -24.34 2.94 -7.99
N PHE A 617 -24.53 2.39 -9.20
CA PHE A 617 -23.83 2.87 -10.39
C PHE A 617 -24.36 4.24 -10.80
N ASP A 618 -23.48 5.11 -11.28
CA ASP A 618 -23.91 6.38 -11.85
C ASP A 618 -24.10 6.28 -13.38
N ASP A 619 -24.72 7.28 -13.98
CA ASP A 619 -25.10 7.25 -15.40
C ASP A 619 -23.84 7.21 -16.28
N HIS A 620 -22.76 7.86 -15.86
CA HIS A 620 -21.47 7.83 -16.54
C HIS A 620 -20.87 6.40 -16.57
N ASP A 621 -20.65 5.76 -15.42
CA ASP A 621 -20.05 4.43 -15.37
C ASP A 621 -20.93 3.39 -16.08
N THR A 622 -22.26 3.52 -15.95
CA THR A 622 -23.23 2.70 -16.67
C THR A 622 -23.05 2.83 -18.18
N ARG A 623 -22.94 4.06 -18.70
CA ARG A 623 -22.71 4.33 -20.13
C ARG A 623 -21.42 3.68 -20.60
N ILE A 624 -20.32 3.86 -19.88
CA ILE A 624 -18.99 3.33 -20.26
C ILE A 624 -19.01 1.79 -20.35
N ILE A 625 -19.68 1.12 -19.42
CA ILE A 625 -19.86 -0.34 -19.46
C ILE A 625 -20.68 -0.75 -20.69
N GLN A 626 -21.80 -0.07 -20.97
CA GLN A 626 -22.65 -0.37 -22.13
C GLN A 626 -21.94 -0.12 -23.47
N GLU A 627 -21.18 0.96 -23.58
CA GLU A 627 -20.35 1.28 -24.74
C GLU A 627 -19.28 0.21 -24.96
N THR A 628 -18.64 -0.21 -23.88
CA THR A 628 -17.68 -1.31 -23.91
C THR A 628 -18.33 -2.61 -24.38
N LEU A 629 -19.52 -2.96 -23.88
CA LEU A 629 -20.27 -4.14 -24.32
C LEU A 629 -20.61 -4.09 -25.81
N ASN A 630 -21.20 -2.98 -26.24
CA ASN A 630 -21.72 -2.80 -27.60
C ASN A 630 -20.61 -2.51 -28.63
N GLY A 631 -19.40 -2.15 -28.19
CA GLY A 631 -18.36 -1.65 -29.09
C GLY A 631 -18.75 -0.31 -29.72
N SER A 632 -19.50 0.52 -28.98
CA SER A 632 -20.06 1.78 -29.44
C SER A 632 -19.49 3.00 -28.70
N TYR A 633 -19.97 4.19 -29.07
CA TYR A 633 -19.64 5.45 -28.42
C TYR A 633 -20.86 6.37 -28.50
N THR A 634 -21.06 7.23 -27.50
CA THR A 634 -22.14 8.21 -27.44
C THR A 634 -21.61 9.60 -27.78
N TYR A 635 -20.47 9.98 -27.18
CA TYR A 635 -19.92 11.34 -27.28
C TYR A 635 -18.68 11.39 -28.17
N THR A 636 -18.40 12.57 -28.74
CA THR A 636 -17.23 12.83 -29.58
C THR A 636 -16.54 14.08 -29.05
N GLY A 637 -15.21 14.06 -28.93
CA GLY A 637 -14.45 15.22 -28.47
C GLY A 637 -14.72 16.45 -29.32
N SER A 638 -15.07 17.57 -28.71
CA SER A 638 -15.46 18.80 -29.41
C SER A 638 -14.32 19.50 -30.14
N VAL A 639 -13.06 19.19 -29.79
CA VAL A 639 -11.86 19.78 -30.38
C VAL A 639 -11.13 18.76 -31.26
N GLY A 640 -10.79 17.61 -30.69
CA GLY A 640 -10.07 16.53 -31.37
C GLY A 640 -10.93 15.77 -32.39
N ASN A 641 -12.27 15.85 -32.29
CA ASN A 641 -13.23 15.07 -33.08
C ASN A 641 -13.03 13.54 -32.95
N THR A 642 -12.48 13.10 -31.82
CA THR A 642 -12.19 11.70 -31.54
C THR A 642 -13.42 10.99 -30.98
N LYS A 643 -13.82 9.87 -31.60
CA LYS A 643 -15.07 9.16 -31.29
C LYS A 643 -14.99 8.43 -29.96
N GLY A 644 -15.78 8.88 -29.00
CA GLY A 644 -15.78 8.35 -27.65
C GLY A 644 -14.60 8.83 -26.82
N ILE A 645 -13.79 9.79 -27.25
CA ILE A 645 -12.73 10.37 -26.40
C ILE A 645 -12.99 11.86 -26.34
N ILE A 646 -13.44 12.33 -25.18
CA ILE A 646 -13.90 13.72 -24.97
C ILE A 646 -12.74 14.68 -24.68
N ASP A 647 -12.96 15.96 -24.94
CA ASP A 647 -11.97 17.04 -24.69
C ASP A 647 -12.40 17.96 -23.54
N ASP A 648 -13.69 17.94 -23.21
CA ASP A 648 -14.32 18.71 -22.16
C ASP A 648 -15.44 17.88 -21.51
N PRO A 649 -15.64 17.91 -20.19
CA PRO A 649 -16.81 17.29 -19.57
C PRO A 649 -18.13 17.72 -20.22
N ALA A 650 -18.21 18.94 -20.76
CA ALA A 650 -19.39 19.43 -21.49
C ALA A 650 -19.74 18.61 -22.74
N ASP A 651 -18.77 17.91 -23.35
CA ASP A 651 -19.02 17.00 -24.49
C ASP A 651 -19.95 15.85 -24.09
N ALA A 652 -19.90 15.45 -22.82
CA ALA A 652 -20.75 14.42 -22.22
C ALA A 652 -21.93 14.99 -21.41
N GLY A 653 -22.21 16.29 -21.53
CA GLY A 653 -23.27 16.98 -20.79
C GLY A 653 -22.87 17.47 -19.39
N GLY A 654 -21.60 17.34 -19.01
CA GLY A 654 -21.09 17.69 -17.68
C GLY A 654 -21.34 16.60 -16.63
N LEU A 655 -21.04 16.91 -15.37
CA LEU A 655 -21.37 16.02 -14.26
C LEU A 655 -22.89 15.88 -14.17
N GLU A 656 -23.37 14.64 -14.13
CA GLU A 656 -24.77 14.34 -13.84
C GLU A 656 -25.18 14.85 -12.45
N ASP A 657 -26.49 14.90 -12.18
CA ASP A 657 -26.97 15.38 -10.89
C ASP A 657 -26.60 14.42 -9.74
N PHE A 658 -25.93 14.96 -8.72
CA PHE A 658 -25.56 14.32 -7.47
C PHE A 658 -26.17 15.13 -6.32
N PRO A 659 -27.46 14.93 -6.01
CA PRO A 659 -28.15 15.71 -5.00
C PRO A 659 -27.51 15.53 -3.61
N SER A 660 -27.53 16.60 -2.82
CA SER A 660 -27.09 16.52 -1.42
C SER A 660 -28.10 15.70 -0.62
N VAL A 661 -27.66 14.59 -0.05
CA VAL A 661 -28.47 13.71 0.79
C VAL A 661 -27.75 13.55 2.12
N THR A 662 -28.43 13.77 3.23
CA THR A 662 -27.89 13.52 4.58
C THR A 662 -28.62 12.33 5.19
N ARG A 663 -27.90 11.46 5.90
CA ARG A 663 -28.51 10.35 6.63
C ARG A 663 -29.35 10.86 7.81
N ASP A 664 -30.44 10.14 8.08
CA ASP A 664 -31.24 10.39 9.28
C ASP A 664 -30.43 10.03 10.53
N SER A 665 -30.61 10.80 11.59
CA SER A 665 -30.02 10.51 12.90
C SER A 665 -30.39 9.13 13.46
N SER A 666 -31.53 8.57 13.07
CA SER A 666 -31.96 7.22 13.50
C SER A 666 -31.26 6.09 12.74
N TRP A 667 -30.36 6.41 11.82
CA TRP A 667 -29.62 5.40 11.07
C TRP A 667 -28.50 4.77 11.91
N ASP A 668 -27.83 5.60 12.72
CA ASP A 668 -26.67 5.28 13.58
C ASP A 668 -26.86 6.11 14.86
N SER A 669 -27.76 5.64 15.71
CA SER A 669 -28.27 6.39 16.86
C SER A 669 -27.26 6.48 18.01
N ASP A 670 -26.38 5.49 18.14
CA ASP A 670 -25.31 5.47 19.14
C ASP A 670 -23.99 6.08 18.63
N ASN A 671 -23.94 6.42 17.34
CA ASN A 671 -22.87 7.14 16.66
C ASN A 671 -21.52 6.40 16.72
N ASP A 672 -21.56 5.07 16.59
CA ASP A 672 -20.39 4.22 16.48
C ASP A 672 -19.92 4.03 15.02
N GLY A 673 -20.70 4.52 14.05
CA GLY A 673 -20.45 4.45 12.61
C GLY A 673 -21.01 3.23 11.91
N ILE A 674 -21.75 2.41 12.64
CA ILE A 674 -22.49 1.24 12.17
C ILE A 674 -23.96 1.63 12.08
N ALA A 675 -24.69 1.01 11.15
CA ALA A 675 -26.13 1.20 11.13
C ALA A 675 -26.80 0.43 12.27
N ASP A 676 -27.80 0.99 12.94
CA ASP A 676 -28.51 0.32 14.06
C ASP A 676 -29.05 -1.07 13.66
N TRP A 677 -29.40 -1.29 12.38
CA TRP A 677 -29.86 -2.59 11.88
C TRP A 677 -28.76 -3.65 11.73
N TRP A 678 -27.48 -3.25 11.77
CA TRP A 678 -26.32 -4.13 11.78
C TRP A 678 -25.89 -4.49 13.22
N ASP A 679 -26.35 -3.76 14.23
CA ASP A 679 -25.96 -4.00 15.63
C ASP A 679 -26.13 -5.46 16.07
N GLY A 680 -25.12 -5.96 16.78
CA GLY A 680 -25.04 -7.35 17.19
C GLY A 680 -24.61 -8.33 16.09
N SER A 681 -24.38 -7.86 14.85
CA SER A 681 -23.72 -8.65 13.80
C SER A 681 -22.21 -8.69 14.01
N THR A 682 -21.57 -9.77 13.53
CA THR A 682 -20.12 -9.91 13.60
C THR A 682 -19.46 -9.38 12.33
N GLY A 683 -18.14 -9.13 12.39
CA GLY A 683 -17.35 -8.83 11.20
C GLY A 683 -17.14 -10.04 10.26
N GLY A 684 -17.50 -11.25 10.70
CA GLY A 684 -16.85 -12.48 10.25
C GLY A 684 -15.54 -12.74 11.01
N GLU A 685 -14.86 -13.85 10.70
CA GLU A 685 -13.59 -14.20 11.34
C GLU A 685 -12.51 -13.14 11.06
N GLY A 686 -11.85 -12.64 12.12
CA GLY A 686 -10.74 -11.68 12.04
C GLY A 686 -11.11 -10.21 11.79
N TYR A 687 -12.38 -9.90 11.54
CA TYR A 687 -12.86 -8.54 11.26
C TYR A 687 -13.66 -7.96 12.42
N THR A 688 -13.52 -6.66 12.66
CA THR A 688 -14.36 -5.91 13.62
C THR A 688 -15.81 -5.79 13.12
N PRO A 689 -16.80 -5.54 14.01
CA PRO A 689 -18.18 -5.28 13.59
C PRO A 689 -18.30 -4.19 12.53
N LEU A 690 -17.54 -3.09 12.68
CA LEU A 690 -17.47 -2.00 11.71
C LEU A 690 -16.95 -2.49 10.35
N GLU A 691 -15.90 -3.31 10.33
CA GLU A 691 -15.39 -3.90 9.08
C GLU A 691 -16.42 -4.80 8.41
N GLY A 692 -17.15 -5.60 9.20
CA GLY A 692 -18.31 -6.35 8.71
C GLY A 692 -19.33 -5.48 8.01
N TYR A 693 -19.74 -4.40 8.67
CA TYR A 693 -20.70 -3.44 8.13
C TYR A 693 -20.20 -2.83 6.82
N ILE A 694 -18.99 -2.27 6.77
CA ILE A 694 -18.48 -1.65 5.54
C ILE A 694 -18.20 -2.67 4.43
N ASN A 695 -17.98 -3.95 4.76
CA ASN A 695 -17.85 -5.04 3.79
C ASN A 695 -19.22 -5.45 3.22
N PHE A 696 -20.26 -5.52 4.06
CA PHE A 696 -21.63 -5.71 3.60
C PHE A 696 -22.05 -4.58 2.66
N MET A 697 -21.78 -3.34 3.04
CA MET A 697 -22.11 -2.15 2.23
C MET A 697 -21.32 -2.07 0.91
N ALA A 698 -20.20 -2.78 0.77
CA ALA A 698 -19.37 -2.76 -0.44
C ALA A 698 -19.84 -3.76 -1.51
N GLU A 699 -20.53 -4.81 -1.08
CA GLU A 699 -21.05 -5.85 -1.97
C GLU A 699 -22.52 -5.56 -2.36
N PRO A 700 -23.05 -6.17 -3.44
CA PRO A 700 -24.47 -6.03 -3.78
C PRO A 700 -25.36 -6.40 -2.60
N HIS A 701 -26.28 -5.51 -2.24
CA HIS A 701 -27.20 -5.73 -1.13
C HIS A 701 -28.55 -5.07 -1.37
N VAL A 702 -29.56 -5.55 -0.63
CA VAL A 702 -30.91 -4.96 -0.61
C VAL A 702 -31.43 -4.88 0.83
N TYR A 703 -32.38 -3.96 1.04
CA TYR A 703 -33.06 -3.76 2.32
C TYR A 703 -34.50 -4.25 2.22
N VAL A 704 -35.03 -4.84 3.29
CA VAL A 704 -36.42 -5.32 3.32
C VAL A 704 -36.97 -5.31 4.74
N SER A 705 -38.23 -4.88 4.91
CA SER A 705 -38.87 -4.96 6.23
C SER A 705 -39.25 -6.41 6.57
N PRO A 706 -39.30 -6.80 7.86
CA PRO A 706 -39.80 -8.11 8.27
C PRO A 706 -41.15 -8.45 7.65
N SER A 707 -41.32 -9.71 7.22
CA SER A 707 -42.52 -10.20 6.54
C SER A 707 -42.88 -9.47 5.22
N LYS A 708 -41.94 -8.75 4.61
CA LYS A 708 -42.08 -8.14 3.28
C LYS A 708 -41.21 -8.84 2.25
N THR A 709 -41.43 -8.48 0.99
CA THR A 709 -40.70 -9.02 -0.17
C THR A 709 -39.96 -7.89 -0.86
N VAL A 710 -38.73 -8.16 -1.29
CA VAL A 710 -37.92 -7.28 -2.13
C VAL A 710 -37.46 -8.02 -3.38
N THR A 711 -37.34 -7.30 -4.49
CA THR A 711 -36.85 -7.85 -5.76
C THR A 711 -35.37 -7.51 -5.94
N ILE A 712 -34.60 -8.51 -6.35
CA ILE A 712 -33.18 -8.39 -6.69
C ILE A 712 -33.05 -8.53 -8.21
N ASN A 713 -32.45 -7.52 -8.85
CA ASN A 713 -32.15 -7.54 -10.27
C ASN A 713 -30.87 -8.35 -10.54
N LEU A 714 -31.01 -9.61 -10.95
CA LEU A 714 -29.87 -10.50 -11.20
C LEU A 714 -29.16 -10.17 -12.51
N ALA A 715 -29.85 -9.57 -13.49
CA ALA A 715 -29.21 -9.15 -14.74
C ALA A 715 -28.12 -8.10 -14.49
N ALA A 716 -28.33 -7.18 -13.54
CA ALA A 716 -27.32 -6.20 -13.16
C ALA A 716 -26.04 -6.84 -12.58
N LEU A 717 -26.15 -8.03 -11.98
CA LEU A 717 -25.01 -8.78 -11.43
C LEU A 717 -24.20 -9.50 -12.51
N ALA A 718 -24.72 -9.57 -13.73
CA ALA A 718 -24.18 -10.35 -14.85
C ALA A 718 -24.15 -9.53 -16.15
N SER A 719 -23.99 -8.21 -16.06
CA SER A 719 -24.03 -7.28 -17.20
C SER A 719 -23.08 -7.66 -18.33
N GLY A 720 -21.94 -8.29 -18.01
CA GLY A 720 -20.97 -8.76 -18.99
C GLY A 720 -21.25 -10.13 -19.61
N PHE A 721 -22.20 -10.90 -19.07
CA PHE A 721 -22.45 -12.28 -19.48
C PHE A 721 -23.41 -12.36 -20.68
N SER A 722 -23.19 -13.36 -21.54
CA SER A 722 -23.93 -13.53 -22.80
C SER A 722 -25.19 -14.38 -22.61
N SER A 723 -26.36 -13.75 -22.54
CA SER A 723 -27.65 -14.42 -22.24
C SER A 723 -27.60 -15.24 -20.94
N PRO A 724 -27.39 -14.58 -19.78
CA PRO A 724 -27.18 -15.27 -18.52
C PRO A 724 -28.44 -15.99 -18.04
N SER A 725 -28.22 -17.10 -17.36
CA SER A 725 -29.18 -17.88 -16.59
C SER A 725 -28.72 -17.93 -15.13
N PHE A 726 -29.68 -18.07 -14.22
CA PHE A 726 -29.42 -17.91 -12.79
C PHE A 726 -29.98 -19.06 -11.97
N SER A 727 -29.27 -19.41 -10.89
CA SER A 727 -29.83 -20.15 -9.76
C SER A 727 -29.53 -19.43 -8.46
N VAL A 728 -30.39 -19.61 -7.46
CA VAL A 728 -30.30 -18.94 -6.16
C VAL A 728 -30.35 -19.95 -5.03
N SER A 729 -29.56 -19.73 -3.98
CA SER A 729 -29.49 -20.58 -2.80
C SER A 729 -29.00 -19.80 -1.57
N GLY A 730 -29.00 -20.45 -0.41
CA GLY A 730 -28.36 -19.93 0.80
C GLY A 730 -29.19 -19.15 1.83
N PRO A 731 -30.39 -18.58 1.56
CA PRO A 731 -31.04 -17.76 2.58
C PRO A 731 -31.49 -18.60 3.78
N THR A 732 -31.34 -18.03 4.97
CA THR A 732 -31.61 -18.68 6.26
C THR A 732 -32.69 -17.98 7.08
N LYS A 733 -32.98 -16.70 6.80
CA LYS A 733 -34.00 -15.88 7.48
C LYS A 733 -35.21 -15.56 6.60
N GLY A 734 -35.21 -16.05 5.36
CA GLY A 734 -36.30 -15.86 4.41
C GLY A 734 -36.29 -16.95 3.34
N SER A 735 -37.05 -16.72 2.28
CA SER A 735 -37.12 -17.60 1.11
C SER A 735 -36.94 -16.79 -0.17
N VAL A 736 -36.23 -17.34 -1.15
CA VAL A 736 -36.03 -16.71 -2.45
C VAL A 736 -36.70 -17.53 -3.55
N SER A 737 -37.40 -16.84 -4.47
CA SER A 737 -37.96 -17.45 -5.68
C SER A 737 -37.43 -16.74 -6.92
N LEU A 738 -37.12 -17.50 -7.96
CA LEU A 738 -36.58 -16.98 -9.21
C LEU A 738 -37.69 -16.81 -10.27
N ASN A 739 -37.67 -15.68 -10.98
CA ASN A 739 -38.44 -15.46 -12.20
C ASN A 739 -37.54 -14.83 -13.28
N GLY A 740 -36.93 -15.67 -14.12
CA GLY A 740 -36.00 -15.21 -15.15
C GLY A 740 -34.77 -14.54 -14.54
N SER A 741 -34.57 -13.25 -14.84
CA SER A 741 -33.47 -12.42 -14.33
C SER A 741 -33.79 -11.66 -13.03
N GLU A 742 -34.91 -11.99 -12.37
CA GLU A 742 -35.30 -11.40 -11.10
C GLU A 742 -35.38 -12.48 -10.02
N ALA A 743 -34.90 -12.16 -8.82
CA ALA A 743 -35.14 -12.96 -7.63
C ALA A 743 -36.01 -12.18 -6.64
N SER A 744 -37.14 -12.76 -6.24
CA SER A 744 -37.97 -12.22 -5.17
C SER A 744 -37.57 -12.85 -3.84
N TYR A 745 -36.97 -12.07 -2.96
CA TYR A 745 -36.64 -12.48 -1.60
C TYR A 745 -37.78 -12.08 -0.65
N SER A 746 -38.38 -13.05 0.03
CA SER A 746 -39.41 -12.83 1.04
C SER A 746 -38.81 -13.04 2.43
N ALA A 747 -38.73 -11.96 3.21
CA ALA A 747 -38.19 -11.97 4.56
C ALA A 747 -39.13 -12.68 5.54
N GLY A 748 -38.54 -13.40 6.50
CA GLY A 748 -39.26 -13.90 7.66
C GLY A 748 -39.68 -12.77 8.62
N ALA A 749 -40.26 -13.16 9.76
CA ALA A 749 -40.76 -12.22 10.75
C ALA A 749 -39.67 -11.56 11.62
N SER A 750 -38.41 -12.02 11.52
CA SER A 750 -37.32 -11.57 12.38
C SER A 750 -36.32 -10.71 11.60
N ALA A 751 -35.84 -9.65 12.25
CA ALA A 751 -34.77 -8.80 11.74
C ALA A 751 -33.40 -9.51 11.69
N GLY A 752 -32.44 -8.86 11.03
CA GLY A 752 -31.04 -9.23 10.95
C GLY A 752 -30.54 -9.40 9.52
N ILE A 753 -29.36 -10.00 9.39
CA ILE A 753 -28.67 -10.15 8.11
C ILE A 753 -28.86 -11.56 7.54
N ASP A 754 -29.15 -11.64 6.25
CA ASP A 754 -29.22 -12.87 5.47
C ASP A 754 -28.42 -12.72 4.17
N TYR A 755 -28.19 -13.82 3.45
CA TYR A 755 -27.47 -13.80 2.18
C TYR A 755 -28.13 -14.70 1.14
N VAL A 756 -28.17 -14.23 -0.10
CA VAL A 756 -28.53 -15.05 -1.26
C VAL A 756 -27.27 -15.27 -2.10
N THR A 757 -26.89 -16.53 -2.29
CA THR A 757 -25.89 -16.90 -3.30
C THR A 757 -26.58 -16.98 -4.65
N VAL A 758 -26.05 -16.24 -5.63
CA VAL A 758 -26.50 -16.20 -7.02
C VAL A 758 -25.44 -16.86 -7.87
N ASP A 759 -25.77 -18.00 -8.47
CA ASP A 759 -24.92 -18.67 -9.47
C ASP A 759 -25.35 -18.21 -10.86
N ILE A 760 -24.38 -17.70 -11.62
CA ILE A 760 -24.53 -17.17 -12.98
C ILE A 760 -23.92 -18.19 -13.93
N LYS A 761 -24.66 -18.52 -15.00
CA LYS A 761 -24.15 -19.30 -16.12
C LYS A 761 -24.64 -18.70 -17.44
N ASP A 762 -23.77 -18.61 -18.43
CA ASP A 762 -24.14 -18.05 -19.73
C ASP A 762 -24.09 -19.08 -20.88
N GLY A 763 -24.53 -18.64 -22.07
CA GLY A 763 -24.62 -19.49 -23.26
C GLY A 763 -23.27 -19.95 -23.81
N GLU A 764 -22.17 -19.36 -23.34
CA GLU A 764 -20.80 -19.65 -23.77
C GLU A 764 -20.07 -20.57 -22.77
N GLY A 765 -20.73 -20.96 -21.68
CA GLY A 765 -20.20 -21.88 -20.68
C GLY A 765 -19.46 -21.21 -19.52
N SER A 766 -19.46 -19.87 -19.46
CA SER A 766 -18.91 -19.11 -18.34
C SER A 766 -19.75 -19.32 -17.08
N THR A 767 -19.09 -19.35 -15.91
CA THR A 767 -19.78 -19.49 -14.62
C THR A 767 -19.17 -18.58 -13.56
N TRP A 768 -20.03 -18.03 -12.71
CA TRP A 768 -19.61 -17.21 -11.58
C TRP A 768 -20.65 -17.20 -10.46
N SER A 769 -20.19 -17.34 -9.22
CA SER A 769 -21.06 -17.26 -8.04
C SER A 769 -20.82 -15.94 -7.30
N ARG A 770 -21.90 -15.23 -6.99
CA ARG A 770 -21.87 -13.97 -6.23
C ARG A 770 -22.77 -14.08 -5.00
N LYS A 771 -22.47 -13.31 -3.96
CA LYS A 771 -23.36 -13.16 -2.79
C LYS A 771 -24.07 -11.81 -2.88
N VAL A 772 -25.35 -11.82 -2.53
CA VAL A 772 -26.15 -10.61 -2.32
C VAL A 772 -26.54 -10.55 -0.85
N GLY A 773 -26.17 -9.47 -0.17
CA GLY A 773 -26.54 -9.22 1.22
C GLY A 773 -28.00 -8.79 1.35
N ILE A 774 -28.69 -9.28 2.38
CA ILE A 774 -30.05 -8.87 2.71
C ILE A 774 -30.05 -8.32 4.13
N ALA A 775 -30.39 -7.04 4.29
CA ALA A 775 -30.58 -6.44 5.60
C ALA A 775 -32.08 -6.32 5.90
N ILE A 776 -32.53 -7.07 6.91
CA ILE A 776 -33.93 -7.18 7.32
C ILE A 776 -34.14 -6.32 8.56
N TYR A 777 -34.85 -5.19 8.44
CA TYR A 777 -35.11 -4.30 9.58
C TYR A 777 -36.38 -3.45 9.38
N GLU A 778 -36.97 -3.00 10.49
CA GLU A 778 -38.18 -2.18 10.45
C GLU A 778 -37.93 -0.84 9.78
N GLY A 779 -38.83 -0.44 8.87
CA GLY A 779 -38.71 0.83 8.15
C GLY A 779 -37.80 0.77 6.92
N ALA A 780 -37.25 -0.41 6.59
CA ALA A 780 -36.66 -0.65 5.28
C ALA A 780 -37.75 -0.53 4.19
N ASN A 781 -37.56 0.40 3.25
CA ASN A 781 -38.47 0.67 2.13
C ASN A 781 -38.06 -0.05 0.86
#